data_AF-A0A7K9D3K2-F1
#
_entry.id   AF-A0A7K9D3K2-F1
#
_cell.length_a   1.000
_cell.length_b   1.000
_cell.length_c   1.000
_cell.angle_alpha   90.00
_cell.angle_beta   90.00
_cell.angle_gamma   90.00
#
_symmetry.space_group_name_H-M   'P 1'
#
loop_
_entity.id
_entity.type
_entity.pdbx_description
1 polymer ?
#
loop_
_entity_poly.entity_id
_entity_poly.type
_entity_poly.pdbx_seq_one_letter_code
_entity_poly.pdbx_strand_id
1 'polypeptide(L)'
;CILGTHHEKGAQTFWSVVNRLPLSGNAVLCWKFCHVFHKLLRDGHSNVLKDSMRYKNELSDMSRMWGHLSEGYGQLCSIYLKLLRTKMEFHTKNPRFPGNLQMSDRQLDEAGENDVNNFFQLTVEMFDYLECELNLFQTVFSSLDMSRSVSVTAAGQCRLAPLIQVILDCSHLYDYTVKLLFKLHSCLPADTLQGHRDRFLEQFRKLKDLFYRSSNLQYFKRLIQIPQLPENPPNFLRASALSEHISPVVVIPAEASSPDSEPITDLVEMETASQSLFDNKFDDIFGSSFSTDPFNFNSQNGMNKDDKDRLIEQLYGEIAALKEELENFKAESGRAAVQLRGRASELEAELAEQQHLKQQAQDESEFLRAELEELKKQREDTEKAQRSLTEIERRAQANEQRYSKLKEKYSELVQNHADLLRKNAEVTKQVTVARQAQGDVEREKKELEDSFQRVSEQAQRKSQEQVEVLDALKRELAASRQELQVLQGTLESSIQVGAEQSTRITGLEQERDDLSRAVDQHREEMAALQSELQQLRDTLGRQQESSRMELETLQTQLRNKESEERVLEERRAEEQLALLQGMAREAQRMLQDALGRMEDPAHIGCTGSADCLLSQALAASECVERLRDAHGKYLSNGAALGSLLPCLGLFAHLVSDTLLQGSATSHLAPMEPADRLLETCRQCGSEAVSYLSALQDPGMVESADCSLVMTCLSRISAIGEELRPRGLDVKQEELGDLVDKEMAATAAAIETAAARIEEMLSKARAGDTGVKLEVNERILGSCTGLMQAIHVLVLASKDLQREIVESGRGAASPKEFYAKNSRWTEGLISASKAVGWGATVMVDAADLVVQGKGTFEELMVCSREIAASTAQLVAASKVKADKDSANLCKLQQASRGVNQATAGVVASTKAGKSQVEEKDSMDFSSMTLTQIKRQEMDLQVRVLELENQLQKERLKLGELRKKHYELAGVAEGWEEDGEW
;
A
#
# COMPACT_ATOMS: atom_id res chain seq x y z
N CYS A 1 -9.03 -15.07 22.25
CA CYS A 1 -9.63 -14.29 23.36
C CYS A 1 -11.05 -14.70 23.69
N ILE A 2 -12.02 -14.59 22.76
CA ILE A 2 -13.44 -14.92 23.02
C ILE A 2 -13.63 -16.34 23.57
N LEU A 3 -13.15 -17.36 22.85
CA LEU A 3 -13.19 -18.77 23.31
C LEU A 3 -12.55 -18.97 24.68
N GLY A 4 -11.42 -18.29 24.93
CA GLY A 4 -10.74 -18.30 26.23
C GLY A 4 -11.64 -17.82 27.37
N THR A 5 -12.45 -16.77 27.16
CA THR A 5 -13.40 -16.32 28.19
C THR A 5 -14.52 -17.31 28.47
N HIS A 6 -14.92 -18.13 27.49
CA HIS A 6 -15.89 -19.20 27.69
C HIS A 6 -15.28 -20.39 28.43
N HIS A 7 -14.03 -20.74 28.15
CA HIS A 7 -13.29 -21.77 28.88
C HIS A 7 -13.04 -21.38 30.35
N GLU A 8 -12.64 -20.13 30.59
CA GLU A 8 -12.34 -19.60 31.94
C GLU A 8 -13.57 -19.07 32.68
N LYS A 9 -14.73 -18.99 32.00
CA LYS A 9 -15.99 -18.39 32.51
C LYS A 9 -15.85 -16.95 33.01
N GLY A 10 -14.96 -16.16 32.41
CA GLY A 10 -14.68 -14.78 32.83
C GLY A 10 -13.62 -14.08 31.98
N ALA A 11 -13.28 -12.83 32.34
CA ALA A 11 -12.32 -12.01 31.60
C ALA A 11 -10.94 -11.88 32.29
N GLN A 12 -10.61 -12.78 33.23
CA GLN A 12 -9.43 -12.63 34.08
C GLN A 12 -8.12 -12.60 33.28
N THR A 13 -7.89 -13.58 32.41
CA THR A 13 -6.67 -13.64 31.59
C THR A 13 -6.58 -12.47 30.62
N PHE A 14 -7.71 -12.04 30.04
CA PHE A 14 -7.77 -10.87 29.16
C PHE A 14 -7.24 -9.62 29.87
N TRP A 15 -7.77 -9.30 31.05
CA TRP A 15 -7.36 -8.12 31.80
C TRP A 15 -5.93 -8.21 32.37
N SER A 16 -5.48 -9.41 32.73
CA SER A 16 -4.09 -9.65 33.15
C SER A 16 -3.08 -9.26 32.06
N VAL A 17 -3.40 -9.54 30.80
CA VAL A 17 -2.57 -9.17 29.65
C VAL A 17 -2.73 -7.69 29.32
N VAL A 18 -3.96 -7.18 29.26
CA VAL A 18 -4.25 -5.77 28.93
C VAL A 18 -3.51 -4.81 29.86
N ASN A 19 -3.45 -5.12 31.16
CA ASN A 19 -2.76 -4.28 32.16
C ASN A 19 -1.24 -4.18 31.95
N ARG A 20 -0.65 -5.03 31.11
CA ARG A 20 0.77 -4.98 30.74
C ARG A 20 1.03 -4.25 29.43
N LEU A 21 -0.03 -3.87 28.70
CA LEU A 21 0.10 -3.18 27.41
C LEU A 21 0.27 -1.67 27.61
N PRO A 22 1.13 -1.00 26.83
CA PRO A 22 1.32 0.46 26.90
C PRO A 22 0.18 1.23 26.20
N LEU A 23 -1.06 1.04 26.66
CA LEU A 23 -2.26 1.61 26.03
C LEU A 23 -2.31 3.14 26.07
N SER A 24 -1.64 3.78 27.03
CA SER A 24 -1.51 5.25 27.12
C SER A 24 -0.42 5.81 26.21
N GLY A 25 0.56 4.99 25.82
CA GLY A 25 1.71 5.43 25.01
C GLY A 25 1.52 5.25 23.50
N ASN A 26 0.52 4.46 23.06
CA ASN A 26 0.31 4.16 21.65
C ASN A 26 -1.18 4.17 21.28
N ALA A 27 -1.60 5.19 20.52
CA ALA A 27 -2.99 5.39 20.13
C ALA A 27 -3.53 4.27 19.23
N VAL A 28 -2.72 3.70 18.33
CA VAL A 28 -3.13 2.59 17.46
C VAL A 28 -3.33 1.31 18.26
N LEU A 29 -2.48 1.08 19.26
CA LEU A 29 -2.63 -0.04 20.18
C LEU A 29 -3.90 0.12 21.03
N CYS A 30 -4.17 1.32 21.55
CA CYS A 30 -5.41 1.63 22.26
C CYS A 30 -6.65 1.41 21.37
N TRP A 31 -6.60 1.82 20.10
CA TRP A 31 -7.66 1.60 19.12
C TRP A 31 -7.95 0.11 18.91
N LYS A 32 -6.90 -0.68 18.69
CA LYS A 32 -7.00 -2.15 18.55
C LYS A 32 -7.48 -2.82 19.84
N PHE A 33 -7.06 -2.32 21.01
CA PHE A 33 -7.60 -2.76 22.29
C PHE A 33 -9.11 -2.51 22.37
N CYS A 34 -9.58 -1.31 22.04
CA CYS A 34 -11.01 -0.97 22.04
C CYS A 34 -11.79 -1.92 21.12
N HIS A 35 -11.23 -2.23 19.94
CA HIS A 35 -11.85 -3.18 19.00
C HIS A 35 -12.00 -4.59 19.60
N VAL A 36 -10.91 -5.14 20.12
CA VAL A 36 -10.90 -6.49 20.72
C VAL A 36 -11.80 -6.53 21.95
N PHE A 37 -11.77 -5.49 22.76
CA PHE A 37 -12.61 -5.39 23.95
C PHE A 37 -14.09 -5.28 23.58
N HIS A 38 -14.46 -4.52 22.53
CA HIS A 38 -15.83 -4.46 22.03
C HIS A 38 -16.32 -5.85 21.60
N LYS A 39 -15.52 -6.59 20.82
CA LYS A 39 -15.83 -7.98 20.43
C LYS A 39 -16.00 -8.89 21.65
N LEU A 40 -15.17 -8.72 22.68
CA LEU A 40 -15.25 -9.50 23.90
C LEU A 40 -16.51 -9.18 24.71
N LEU A 41 -16.93 -7.91 24.77
CA LEU A 41 -18.19 -7.50 25.39
C LEU A 41 -19.41 -8.04 24.62
N ARG A 42 -19.29 -8.22 23.31
CA ARG A 42 -20.36 -8.71 22.44
C ARG A 42 -20.52 -10.22 22.52
N ASP A 43 -19.43 -10.98 22.29
CA ASP A 43 -19.46 -12.43 22.04
C ASP A 43 -18.75 -13.27 23.13
N GLY A 44 -18.16 -12.62 24.14
CA GLY A 44 -17.52 -13.29 25.27
C GLY A 44 -18.50 -13.92 26.25
N HIS A 45 -17.96 -14.63 27.25
CA HIS A 45 -18.79 -15.20 28.32
C HIS A 45 -19.57 -14.10 29.07
N SER A 46 -20.77 -14.42 29.58
CA SER A 46 -21.66 -13.44 30.23
C SER A 46 -21.03 -12.69 31.42
N ASN A 47 -20.08 -13.33 32.11
CA ASN A 47 -19.32 -12.69 33.20
C ASN A 47 -18.33 -11.62 32.74
N VAL A 48 -17.95 -11.57 31.45
CA VAL A 48 -17.01 -10.56 30.93
C VAL A 48 -17.50 -9.15 31.24
N LEU A 49 -18.79 -8.88 31.05
CA LEU A 49 -19.40 -7.57 31.36
C LEU A 49 -19.23 -7.22 32.84
N LYS A 50 -19.51 -8.17 33.74
CA LYS A 50 -19.41 -8.00 35.20
C LYS A 50 -17.95 -7.81 35.64
N ASP A 51 -17.06 -8.68 35.17
CA ASP A 51 -15.63 -8.65 35.51
C ASP A 51 -14.96 -7.36 35.04
N SER A 52 -15.41 -6.81 33.91
CA SER A 52 -14.83 -5.62 33.32
C SER A 52 -15.24 -4.32 34.03
N MET A 53 -16.34 -4.32 34.78
CA MET A 53 -16.83 -3.11 35.46
C MET A 53 -15.83 -2.51 36.44
N ARG A 54 -14.93 -3.32 37.01
CA ARG A 54 -13.86 -2.84 37.91
C ARG A 54 -12.87 -1.90 37.20
N TYR A 55 -12.72 -2.01 35.88
CA TYR A 55 -11.82 -1.17 35.08
C TYR A 55 -12.50 0.09 34.51
N LYS A 56 -13.79 0.32 34.82
CA LYS A 56 -14.56 1.46 34.29
C LYS A 56 -13.86 2.81 34.50
N ASN A 57 -13.26 3.03 35.69
CA ASN A 57 -12.60 4.28 36.02
C ASN A 57 -11.32 4.47 35.19
N GLU A 58 -10.52 3.41 35.04
CA GLU A 58 -9.30 3.43 34.20
C GLU A 58 -9.63 3.74 32.73
N LEU A 59 -10.70 3.13 32.18
CA LEU A 59 -11.18 3.44 30.83
C LEU A 59 -11.66 4.90 30.71
N SER A 60 -12.24 5.45 31.77
CA SER A 60 -12.69 6.85 31.80
C SER A 60 -11.51 7.82 31.81
N ASP A 61 -10.48 7.54 32.61
CA ASP A 61 -9.27 8.35 32.65
C ASP A 61 -8.51 8.29 31.32
N MET A 62 -8.43 7.11 30.71
CA MET A 62 -7.84 6.92 29.39
C MET A 62 -8.62 7.65 28.30
N SER A 63 -9.96 7.64 28.34
CA SER A 63 -10.81 8.40 27.41
C SER A 63 -10.55 9.90 27.52
N ARG A 64 -10.45 10.44 28.75
CA ARG A 64 -10.15 11.85 29.00
C ARG A 64 -8.75 12.24 28.52
N MET A 65 -7.75 11.40 28.78
CA MET A 65 -6.37 11.58 28.31
C MET A 65 -6.33 11.72 26.79
N TRP A 66 -6.91 10.75 26.06
CA TRP A 66 -6.93 10.75 24.60
C TRP A 66 -7.76 11.89 24.02
N GLY A 67 -8.77 12.38 24.76
CA GLY A 67 -9.62 13.49 24.34
C GLY A 67 -8.91 14.86 24.27
N HIS A 68 -7.69 14.97 24.80
CA HIS A 68 -6.86 16.16 24.62
C HIS A 68 -6.15 16.20 23.26
N LEU A 69 -6.12 15.10 22.52
CA LEU A 69 -5.50 15.01 21.19
C LEU A 69 -6.59 15.16 20.12
N SER A 70 -6.62 16.33 19.46
CA SER A 70 -7.67 16.71 18.51
C SER A 70 -7.60 15.97 17.17
N GLU A 71 -6.49 15.28 16.86
CA GLU A 71 -6.26 14.67 15.55
C GLU A 71 -5.78 13.20 15.65
N GLY A 72 -6.07 12.43 14.59
CA GLY A 72 -5.62 11.05 14.44
C GLY A 72 -6.36 10.04 15.32
N TYR A 73 -5.68 8.96 15.71
CA TYR A 73 -6.26 7.88 16.52
C TYR A 73 -6.61 8.31 17.95
N GLY A 74 -6.05 9.41 18.47
CA GLY A 74 -6.35 9.88 19.84
C GLY A 74 -7.83 10.21 20.00
N GLN A 75 -8.38 11.08 19.14
CA GLN A 75 -9.80 11.42 19.14
C GLN A 75 -10.69 10.18 18.95
N LEU A 76 -10.30 9.25 18.06
CA LEU A 76 -11.03 8.00 17.84
C LEU A 76 -11.06 7.12 19.09
N CYS A 77 -9.92 6.95 19.77
CA CYS A 77 -9.82 6.20 21.02
C CYS A 77 -10.65 6.82 22.14
N SER A 78 -10.65 8.16 22.27
CA SER A 78 -11.44 8.86 23.28
C SER A 78 -12.93 8.53 23.16
N ILE A 79 -13.47 8.63 21.94
CA ILE A 79 -14.88 8.36 21.64
C ILE A 79 -15.19 6.87 21.78
N TYR A 80 -14.31 5.98 21.33
CA TYR A 80 -14.54 4.54 21.45
C TYR A 80 -14.53 4.07 22.91
N LEU A 81 -13.62 4.57 23.74
CA LEU A 81 -13.62 4.28 25.19
C LEU A 81 -14.90 4.78 25.87
N LYS A 82 -15.44 5.94 25.44
CA LYS A 82 -16.75 6.43 25.91
C LYS A 82 -17.89 5.49 25.49
N LEU A 83 -17.88 4.99 24.26
CA LEU A 83 -18.84 4.00 23.79
C LEU A 83 -18.79 2.72 24.64
N LEU A 84 -17.60 2.15 24.85
CA LEU A 84 -17.44 0.90 25.59
C LEU A 84 -17.93 1.02 27.04
N ARG A 85 -17.66 2.17 27.67
CA ARG A 85 -18.22 2.48 28.98
C ARG A 85 -19.74 2.56 28.96
N THR A 86 -20.32 3.20 27.94
CA THR A 86 -21.78 3.31 27.78
C THR A 86 -22.40 1.92 27.62
N LYS A 87 -21.82 1.05 26.79
CA LYS A 87 -22.23 -0.35 26.62
C LYS A 87 -22.21 -1.10 27.96
N MET A 88 -21.11 -1.00 28.71
CA MET A 88 -20.98 -1.65 30.03
C MET A 88 -22.01 -1.15 31.04
N GLU A 89 -22.26 0.17 31.08
CA GLU A 89 -23.27 0.79 31.95
C GLU A 89 -24.69 0.35 31.56
N PHE A 90 -24.99 0.30 30.26
CA PHE A 90 -26.28 -0.18 29.74
C PHE A 90 -26.56 -1.61 30.19
N HIS A 91 -25.62 -2.55 29.99
CA HIS A 91 -25.81 -3.95 30.40
C HIS A 91 -25.81 -4.15 31.93
N THR A 92 -25.16 -3.25 32.67
CA THR A 92 -25.22 -3.28 34.15
C THR A 92 -26.62 -2.90 34.64
N LYS A 93 -27.25 -1.91 34.03
CA LYS A 93 -28.63 -1.52 34.33
C LYS A 93 -29.65 -2.51 33.78
N ASN A 94 -29.37 -3.12 32.64
CA ASN A 94 -30.27 -3.99 31.90
C ASN A 94 -29.68 -5.41 31.74
N PRO A 95 -29.55 -6.20 32.83
CA PRO A 95 -28.83 -7.48 32.83
C PRO A 95 -29.52 -8.59 32.00
N ARG A 96 -30.78 -8.39 31.58
CA ARG A 96 -31.49 -9.31 30.70
C ARG A 96 -31.01 -9.23 29.25
N PHE A 97 -30.34 -8.15 28.86
CA PHE A 97 -29.81 -7.98 27.51
C PHE A 97 -28.46 -8.70 27.37
N PRO A 98 -28.34 -9.67 26.44
CA PRO A 98 -27.05 -10.29 26.15
C PRO A 98 -26.10 -9.29 25.47
N GLY A 99 -24.79 -9.52 25.55
CA GLY A 99 -23.77 -8.60 25.03
C GLY A 99 -23.88 -8.32 23.53
N ASN A 100 -24.39 -9.28 22.76
CA ASN A 100 -24.65 -9.17 21.31
C ASN A 100 -26.02 -8.56 20.96
N LEU A 101 -26.80 -8.17 21.97
CA LEU A 101 -28.13 -7.59 21.88
C LEU A 101 -29.17 -8.46 21.18
N GLN A 102 -28.91 -9.74 20.91
CA GLN A 102 -29.88 -10.61 20.24
C GLN A 102 -30.95 -11.10 21.23
N MET A 103 -32.21 -10.70 21.01
CA MET A 103 -33.35 -11.15 21.79
C MET A 103 -34.61 -11.25 20.94
N SER A 104 -35.53 -12.12 21.34
CA SER A 104 -36.86 -12.21 20.75
C SER A 104 -37.78 -11.07 21.21
N ASP A 105 -38.82 -10.77 20.45
CA ASP A 105 -39.80 -9.73 20.80
C ASP A 105 -40.44 -9.97 22.17
N ARG A 106 -40.70 -11.24 22.50
CA ARG A 106 -41.20 -11.62 23.83
C ARG A 106 -40.22 -11.25 24.95
N GLN A 107 -38.92 -11.49 24.74
CA GLN A 107 -37.90 -11.17 25.75
C GLN A 107 -37.71 -9.65 25.89
N LEU A 108 -37.85 -8.89 24.81
CA LEU A 108 -37.84 -7.42 24.84
C LEU A 108 -39.03 -6.88 25.65
N ASP A 109 -40.21 -7.46 25.45
CA ASP A 109 -41.41 -7.11 26.22
C ASP A 109 -41.27 -7.45 27.71
N GLU A 110 -40.73 -8.63 28.02
CA GLU A 110 -40.43 -9.06 29.38
C GLU A 110 -39.40 -8.14 30.05
N ALA A 111 -38.44 -7.59 29.30
CA ALA A 111 -37.39 -6.71 29.82
C ALA A 111 -37.91 -5.34 30.30
N GLY A 112 -39.00 -4.82 29.72
CA GLY A 112 -39.68 -3.64 30.25
C GLY A 112 -40.71 -3.95 31.35
N GLU A 113 -40.84 -5.21 31.78
CA GLU A 113 -41.67 -5.66 32.90
C GLU A 113 -43.15 -5.23 32.81
N ASN A 114 -43.65 -4.99 31.60
CA ASN A 114 -44.97 -4.41 31.34
C ASN A 114 -45.24 -3.05 32.03
N ASP A 115 -44.19 -2.34 32.47
CA ASP A 115 -44.30 -1.00 33.06
C ASP A 115 -43.90 0.07 32.03
N VAL A 116 -44.78 1.03 31.81
CA VAL A 116 -44.58 2.15 30.89
C VAL A 116 -43.34 2.97 31.27
N ASN A 117 -43.05 3.14 32.55
CA ASN A 117 -41.86 3.88 33.01
C ASN A 117 -40.57 3.14 32.64
N ASN A 118 -40.59 1.80 32.74
CA ASN A 118 -39.45 0.98 32.36
C ASN A 118 -39.24 1.00 30.84
N PHE A 119 -40.30 0.91 30.04
CA PHE A 119 -40.17 1.09 28.57
C PHE A 119 -39.67 2.48 28.21
N PHE A 120 -40.13 3.52 28.90
CA PHE A 120 -39.69 4.90 28.67
C PHE A 120 -38.20 5.04 28.96
N GLN A 121 -37.75 4.61 30.14
CA GLN A 121 -36.34 4.66 30.54
C GLN A 121 -35.46 3.80 29.61
N LEU A 122 -35.90 2.58 29.29
CA LEU A 122 -35.18 1.70 28.37
C LEU A 122 -35.02 2.33 26.99
N THR A 123 -36.05 3.02 26.48
CA THR A 123 -35.97 3.72 25.19
C THR A 123 -34.96 4.86 25.22
N VAL A 124 -34.92 5.65 26.31
CA VAL A 124 -33.91 6.71 26.48
C VAL A 124 -32.50 6.12 26.52
N GLU A 125 -32.29 5.03 27.25
CA GLU A 125 -31.00 4.37 27.35
C GLU A 125 -30.54 3.76 26.01
N MET A 126 -31.48 3.21 25.23
CA MET A 126 -31.20 2.75 23.87
C MET A 126 -30.81 3.90 22.93
N PHE A 127 -31.46 5.07 23.05
CA PHE A 127 -31.07 6.24 22.28
C PHE A 127 -29.68 6.75 22.65
N ASP A 128 -29.34 6.79 23.93
CA ASP A 128 -28.02 7.23 24.39
C ASP A 128 -26.92 6.28 23.92
N TYR A 129 -27.21 4.97 23.91
CA TYR A 129 -26.30 3.96 23.39
C TYR A 129 -26.13 4.10 21.86
N LEU A 130 -27.24 4.16 21.10
CA LEU A 130 -27.21 4.34 19.64
C LEU A 130 -26.52 5.65 19.24
N GLU A 131 -26.67 6.72 20.02
CA GLU A 131 -25.99 7.99 19.79
C GLU A 131 -24.46 7.86 19.94
N CYS A 132 -23.98 7.14 20.95
CA CYS A 132 -22.55 6.85 21.11
C CYS A 132 -22.00 6.02 19.93
N GLU A 133 -22.75 5.02 19.44
CA GLU A 133 -22.38 4.21 18.28
C GLU A 133 -22.28 5.06 17.01
N LEU A 134 -23.29 5.89 16.74
CA LEU A 134 -23.35 6.80 15.59
C LEU A 134 -22.22 7.85 15.64
N ASN A 135 -21.91 8.38 16.81
CA ASN A 135 -20.81 9.35 16.99
C ASN A 135 -19.45 8.72 16.69
N LEU A 136 -19.20 7.48 17.15
CA LEU A 136 -17.97 6.77 16.81
C LEU A 136 -17.88 6.55 15.29
N PHE A 137 -18.97 6.07 14.69
CA PHE A 137 -19.05 5.81 13.26
C PHE A 137 -18.73 7.06 12.44
N GLN A 138 -19.40 8.17 12.74
CA GLN A 138 -19.22 9.44 12.04
C GLN A 138 -17.80 9.99 12.20
N THR A 139 -17.20 9.84 13.38
CA THR A 139 -15.82 10.30 13.63
C THR A 139 -14.82 9.45 12.84
N VAL A 140 -15.02 8.13 12.77
CA VAL A 140 -14.19 7.25 11.93
C VAL A 140 -14.30 7.68 10.48
N PHE A 141 -15.50 7.90 9.96
CA PHE A 141 -15.70 8.34 8.57
C PHE A 141 -15.08 9.72 8.30
N SER A 142 -15.22 10.66 9.23
CA SER A 142 -14.60 12.00 9.13
C SER A 142 -13.06 11.93 9.17
N SER A 143 -12.50 10.89 9.78
CA SER A 143 -11.04 10.68 9.83
C SER A 143 -10.46 10.06 8.56
N LEU A 144 -11.32 9.65 7.61
CA LEU A 144 -10.93 8.95 6.40
C LEU A 144 -11.18 9.85 5.18
N ASP A 145 -10.22 9.92 4.26
CA ASP A 145 -10.38 10.64 3.00
C ASP A 145 -11.19 9.77 2.01
N MET A 146 -12.44 10.16 1.76
CA MET A 146 -13.37 9.39 0.92
C MET A 146 -13.07 9.46 -0.59
N SER A 147 -12.04 10.21 -1.02
CA SER A 147 -11.60 10.29 -2.42
C SER A 147 -10.66 9.14 -2.84
N ARG A 148 -10.16 8.35 -1.88
CA ARG A 148 -9.21 7.25 -2.08
C ARG A 148 -9.84 5.87 -1.87
N SER A 149 -9.20 4.82 -2.38
CA SER A 149 -9.52 3.39 -2.20
C SER A 149 -9.35 2.90 -0.75
N VAL A 150 -9.77 3.68 0.25
CA VAL A 150 -9.47 3.49 1.68
C VAL A 150 -9.90 2.12 2.21
N SER A 151 -10.96 1.54 1.66
CA SER A 151 -11.43 0.20 2.03
C SER A 151 -10.45 -0.94 1.65
N VAL A 152 -9.43 -0.65 0.85
CA VAL A 152 -8.42 -1.62 0.37
C VAL A 152 -7.09 -1.49 1.13
N THR A 153 -6.80 -0.32 1.71
CA THR A 153 -5.54 -0.09 2.44
C THR A 153 -5.57 -0.68 3.86
N ALA A 154 -4.46 -1.25 4.34
CA ALA A 154 -4.37 -1.80 5.70
C ALA A 154 -4.65 -0.75 6.80
N ALA A 155 -4.22 0.50 6.58
CA ALA A 155 -4.49 1.61 7.51
C ALA A 155 -5.97 2.01 7.53
N GLY A 156 -6.62 2.05 6.37
CA GLY A 156 -8.07 2.28 6.26
C GLY A 156 -8.88 1.14 6.86
N GLN A 157 -8.52 -0.11 6.58
CA GLN A 157 -9.15 -1.29 7.18
C GLN A 157 -8.98 -1.32 8.72
N CYS A 158 -7.82 -0.91 9.25
CA CYS A 158 -7.59 -0.80 10.69
C CYS A 158 -8.59 0.19 11.35
N ARG A 159 -8.93 1.29 10.67
CA ARG A 159 -9.96 2.24 11.15
C ARG A 159 -11.39 1.74 10.92
N LEU A 160 -11.65 1.01 9.84
CA LEU A 160 -12.99 0.50 9.49
C LEU A 160 -13.39 -0.77 10.28
N ALA A 161 -12.44 -1.62 10.68
CA ALA A 161 -12.73 -2.91 11.33
C ALA A 161 -13.64 -2.80 12.57
N PRO A 162 -13.49 -1.80 13.46
CA PRO A 162 -14.38 -1.63 14.59
C PRO A 162 -15.83 -1.33 14.22
N LEU A 163 -16.06 -0.71 13.06
CA LEU A 163 -17.41 -0.36 12.61
C LEU A 163 -18.26 -1.57 12.29
N ILE A 164 -17.68 -2.77 12.10
CA ILE A 164 -18.46 -4.01 12.00
C ILE A 164 -19.26 -4.23 13.29
N GLN A 165 -18.65 -4.03 14.46
CA GLN A 165 -19.33 -4.19 15.74
C GLN A 165 -20.39 -3.11 15.93
N VAL A 166 -20.07 -1.87 15.55
CA VAL A 166 -20.99 -0.73 15.56
C VAL A 166 -22.21 -1.00 14.68
N ILE A 167 -22.03 -1.51 13.45
CA ILE A 167 -23.12 -1.83 12.52
C ILE A 167 -24.03 -2.92 13.10
N LEU A 168 -23.44 -3.97 13.69
CA LEU A 168 -24.20 -5.05 14.33
C LEU A 168 -25.02 -4.53 15.53
N ASP A 169 -24.44 -3.71 16.39
CA ASP A 169 -25.14 -3.11 17.54
C ASP A 169 -26.22 -2.13 17.07
N CYS A 170 -25.91 -1.22 16.14
CA CYS A 170 -26.86 -0.27 15.56
C CYS A 170 -28.09 -0.94 14.96
N SER A 171 -27.93 -2.08 14.30
CA SER A 171 -29.05 -2.82 13.69
C SER A 171 -30.08 -3.25 14.73
N HIS A 172 -29.62 -3.82 15.84
CA HIS A 172 -30.49 -4.25 16.94
C HIS A 172 -31.07 -3.05 17.71
N LEU A 173 -30.25 -2.04 18.01
CA LEU A 173 -30.69 -0.83 18.70
C LEU A 173 -31.78 -0.09 17.91
N TYR A 174 -31.64 0.00 16.59
CA TYR A 174 -32.67 0.57 15.72
C TYR A 174 -33.97 -0.24 15.77
N ASP A 175 -33.90 -1.57 15.62
CA ASP A 175 -35.08 -2.42 15.65
C ASP A 175 -35.85 -2.29 16.99
N TYR A 176 -35.11 -2.32 18.11
CA TYR A 176 -35.72 -2.18 19.43
C TYR A 176 -36.27 -0.79 19.68
N THR A 177 -35.57 0.28 19.27
CA THR A 177 -36.11 1.64 19.42
C THR A 177 -37.40 1.83 18.64
N VAL A 178 -37.54 1.26 17.43
CA VAL A 178 -38.82 1.25 16.69
C VAL A 178 -39.92 0.53 17.47
N LYS A 179 -39.67 -0.70 17.90
CA LYS A 179 -40.65 -1.52 18.65
C LYS A 179 -41.08 -0.85 19.96
N LEU A 180 -40.12 -0.34 20.72
CA LEU A 180 -40.36 0.36 21.99
C LEU A 180 -41.13 1.66 21.79
N LEU A 181 -40.84 2.44 20.73
CA LEU A 181 -41.59 3.66 20.39
C LEU A 181 -43.05 3.36 20.06
N PHE A 182 -43.34 2.32 19.26
CA PHE A 182 -44.72 1.90 19.02
C PHE A 182 -45.43 1.46 20.30
N LYS A 183 -44.72 0.74 21.19
CA LYS A 183 -45.24 0.34 22.49
C LYS A 183 -45.54 1.55 23.38
N LEU A 184 -44.65 2.53 23.44
CA LEU A 184 -44.89 3.77 24.18
C LEU A 184 -46.08 4.56 23.61
N HIS A 185 -46.22 4.65 22.28
CA HIS A 185 -47.37 5.29 21.65
C HIS A 185 -48.69 4.56 21.89
N SER A 186 -48.66 3.27 22.22
CA SER A 186 -49.86 2.52 22.65
C SER A 186 -50.29 2.85 24.09
N CYS A 187 -49.39 3.39 24.91
CA CYS A 187 -49.60 3.62 26.34
C CYS A 187 -49.60 5.10 26.75
N LEU A 188 -49.03 6.00 25.93
CA LEU A 188 -48.82 7.42 26.25
C LEU A 188 -49.33 8.34 25.14
N PRO A 189 -49.78 9.57 25.47
CA PRO A 189 -50.17 10.57 24.49
C PRO A 189 -49.02 10.96 23.55
N ALA A 190 -49.36 11.29 22.30
CA ALA A 190 -48.39 11.67 21.27
C ALA A 190 -47.54 12.89 21.67
N ASP A 191 -48.12 13.85 22.40
CA ASP A 191 -47.44 15.07 22.85
C ASP A 191 -46.32 14.77 23.83
N THR A 192 -46.49 13.76 24.70
CA THR A 192 -45.48 13.31 25.67
C THR A 192 -44.26 12.70 24.98
N LEU A 193 -44.44 12.08 23.81
CA LEU A 193 -43.40 11.38 23.05
C LEU A 193 -42.79 12.22 21.92
N GLN A 194 -43.10 13.53 21.85
CA GLN A 194 -42.55 14.41 20.83
C GLN A 194 -41.01 14.37 20.81
N GLY A 195 -40.37 14.53 21.97
CA GLY A 195 -38.91 14.47 22.07
C GLY A 195 -38.30 13.11 21.68
N HIS A 196 -39.03 12.00 21.88
CA HIS A 196 -38.56 10.66 21.46
C HIS A 196 -38.61 10.52 19.93
N ARG A 197 -39.68 11.03 19.31
CA ARG A 197 -39.81 11.06 17.85
C ARG A 197 -38.73 11.94 17.22
N ASP A 198 -38.47 13.10 17.80
CA ASP A 198 -37.43 14.02 17.28
C ASP A 198 -36.03 13.39 17.36
N ARG A 199 -35.66 12.78 18.50
CA ARG A 199 -34.40 12.03 18.65
C ARG A 199 -34.32 10.86 17.67
N PHE A 200 -35.38 10.07 17.54
CA PHE A 200 -35.43 8.95 16.60
C PHE A 200 -35.22 9.42 15.16
N LEU A 201 -35.91 10.48 14.74
CA LEU A 201 -35.79 11.01 13.37
C LEU A 201 -34.37 11.48 13.07
N GLU A 202 -33.70 12.11 14.02
CA GLU A 202 -32.30 12.50 13.88
C GLU A 202 -31.38 11.29 13.74
N GLN A 203 -31.52 10.31 14.64
CA GLN A 203 -30.70 9.09 14.64
C GLN A 203 -30.96 8.23 13.39
N PHE A 204 -32.22 8.14 12.93
CA PHE A 204 -32.60 7.43 11.72
C PHE A 204 -31.92 8.02 10.47
N ARG A 205 -31.91 9.35 10.32
CA ARG A 205 -31.23 10.01 9.18
C ARG A 205 -29.74 9.71 9.18
N LYS A 206 -29.09 9.80 10.34
CA LYS A 206 -27.66 9.48 10.51
C LYS A 206 -27.41 8.01 10.18
N LEU A 207 -28.18 7.09 10.75
CA LEU A 207 -28.02 5.65 10.54
C LEU A 207 -28.22 5.25 9.07
N LYS A 208 -29.25 5.79 8.41
CA LYS A 208 -29.55 5.54 7.00
C LYS A 208 -28.39 5.95 6.09
N ASP A 209 -27.87 7.16 6.25
CA ASP A 209 -26.73 7.65 5.48
C ASP A 209 -25.48 6.79 5.71
N LEU A 210 -25.22 6.42 6.97
CA LEU A 210 -24.06 5.59 7.32
C LEU A 210 -24.16 4.15 6.79
N PHE A 211 -25.31 3.50 6.90
CA PHE A 211 -25.53 2.15 6.35
C PHE A 211 -25.42 2.17 4.82
N TYR A 212 -25.99 3.17 4.17
CA TYR A 212 -25.86 3.35 2.72
C TYR A 212 -24.38 3.51 2.32
N ARG A 213 -23.64 4.44 2.93
CA ARG A 213 -22.22 4.65 2.63
C ARG A 213 -21.38 3.39 2.90
N SER A 214 -21.60 2.70 4.02
CA SER A 214 -20.88 1.48 4.35
C SER A 214 -21.21 0.31 3.43
N SER A 215 -22.47 0.17 2.97
CA SER A 215 -22.86 -0.87 2.01
C SER A 215 -22.11 -0.74 0.67
N ASN A 216 -21.63 0.46 0.34
CA ASN A 216 -20.86 0.74 -0.87
C ASN A 216 -19.35 0.50 -0.71
N LEU A 217 -18.83 0.35 0.51
CA LEU A 217 -17.41 0.10 0.76
C LEU A 217 -17.05 -1.38 0.58
N GLN A 218 -16.01 -1.65 -0.20
CA GLN A 218 -15.57 -3.02 -0.52
C GLN A 218 -15.20 -3.83 0.72
N TYR A 219 -14.64 -3.18 1.75
CA TYR A 219 -14.27 -3.82 3.01
C TYR A 219 -15.47 -4.50 3.68
N PHE A 220 -16.61 -3.80 3.76
CA PHE A 220 -17.80 -4.35 4.38
C PHE A 220 -18.49 -5.37 3.46
N LYS A 221 -18.59 -5.13 2.15
CA LYS A 221 -19.19 -6.08 1.18
C LYS A 221 -18.63 -7.50 1.28
N ARG A 222 -17.33 -7.64 1.61
CA ARG A 222 -16.66 -8.93 1.76
C ARG A 222 -16.92 -9.62 3.10
N LEU A 223 -17.27 -8.87 4.15
CA LEU A 223 -17.31 -9.35 5.53
C LEU A 223 -18.71 -9.43 6.12
N ILE A 224 -19.60 -8.51 5.75
CA ILE A 224 -20.97 -8.41 6.27
C ILE A 224 -21.92 -7.92 5.18
N GLN A 225 -23.14 -8.45 5.16
CA GLN A 225 -24.23 -7.90 4.37
C GLN A 225 -24.96 -6.84 5.21
N ILE A 226 -24.84 -5.58 4.80
CA ILE A 226 -25.47 -4.44 5.48
C ILE A 226 -26.88 -4.25 4.89
N PRO A 227 -27.95 -4.32 5.70
CA PRO A 227 -29.31 -4.12 5.23
C PRO A 227 -29.55 -2.66 4.84
N GLN A 228 -30.33 -2.45 3.78
CA GLN A 228 -30.82 -1.11 3.42
C GLN A 228 -32.00 -0.74 4.31
N LEU A 229 -31.97 0.46 4.91
CA LEU A 229 -33.08 0.97 5.69
C LEU A 229 -34.18 1.57 4.78
N PRO A 230 -35.46 1.57 5.21
CA PRO A 230 -36.56 2.13 4.44
C PRO A 230 -36.32 3.59 4.02
N GLU A 231 -36.94 4.00 2.91
CA GLU A 231 -36.75 5.35 2.39
C GLU A 231 -37.32 6.42 3.35
N ASN A 232 -38.48 6.12 3.95
CA ASN A 232 -39.16 6.96 4.93
C ASN A 232 -39.13 6.32 6.33
N PRO A 233 -38.99 7.11 7.41
CA PRO A 233 -39.05 6.59 8.77
C PRO A 233 -40.45 6.04 9.10
N PRO A 234 -40.56 5.05 10.01
CA PRO A 234 -41.85 4.54 10.48
C PRO A 234 -42.76 5.64 11.02
N ASN A 235 -44.05 5.58 10.67
CA ASN A 235 -45.04 6.51 11.22
C ASN A 235 -45.62 5.97 12.53
N PHE A 236 -45.06 6.40 13.67
CA PHE A 236 -45.47 5.94 14.99
C PHE A 236 -46.90 6.30 15.41
N LEU A 237 -47.57 7.22 14.70
CA LEU A 237 -48.97 7.57 14.95
C LEU A 237 -49.95 6.62 14.26
N ARG A 238 -49.45 5.76 13.35
CA ARG A 238 -50.26 4.78 12.62
C ARG A 238 -49.84 3.38 13.07
N ALA A 239 -50.66 2.73 13.90
CA ALA A 239 -50.33 1.40 14.45
C ALA A 239 -50.03 0.34 13.36
N SER A 240 -50.66 0.42 12.19
CA SER A 240 -50.37 -0.49 11.07
C SER A 240 -48.99 -0.29 10.43
N ALA A 241 -48.28 0.81 10.74
CA ALA A 241 -46.91 0.99 10.28
C ALA A 241 -45.92 0.07 11.03
N LEU A 242 -46.30 -0.50 12.19
CA LEU A 242 -45.50 -1.52 12.85
C LEU A 242 -45.51 -2.84 12.07
N SER A 243 -46.64 -3.22 11.44
CA SER A 243 -46.70 -4.41 10.58
C SER A 243 -45.96 -4.24 9.24
N GLU A 244 -45.64 -3.01 8.85
CA GLU A 244 -44.84 -2.68 7.67
C GLU A 244 -43.31 -2.65 8.00
N HIS A 245 -42.94 -2.67 9.29
CA HIS A 245 -41.54 -2.62 9.73
C HIS A 245 -40.85 -3.98 9.58
N ILE A 246 -39.72 -3.99 8.88
CA ILE A 246 -38.87 -5.17 8.68
C ILE A 246 -37.60 -4.98 9.52
N SER A 247 -37.33 -5.92 10.41
CA SER A 247 -36.11 -5.90 11.24
C SER A 247 -34.87 -5.95 10.34
N PRO A 248 -33.96 -4.97 10.41
CA PRO A 248 -32.72 -5.03 9.64
C PRO A 248 -31.83 -6.13 10.23
N VAL A 249 -31.61 -7.18 9.45
CA VAL A 249 -30.72 -8.29 9.83
C VAL A 249 -29.40 -8.11 9.08
N VAL A 250 -28.32 -7.84 9.83
CA VAL A 250 -26.96 -7.85 9.30
C VAL A 250 -26.51 -9.31 9.27
N VAL A 251 -26.32 -9.86 8.08
CA VAL A 251 -25.86 -11.24 7.90
C VAL A 251 -24.34 -11.23 7.81
N ILE A 252 -23.69 -11.94 8.72
CA ILE A 252 -22.30 -12.38 8.52
C ILE A 252 -22.42 -13.62 7.64
N PRO A 253 -21.92 -13.62 6.39
CA PRO A 253 -21.92 -14.83 5.58
C PRO A 253 -21.27 -15.96 6.40
N ALA A 254 -21.98 -17.07 6.61
CA ALA A 254 -21.35 -18.28 7.12
C ALA A 254 -20.15 -18.58 6.19
N GLU A 255 -19.04 -19.06 6.73
CA GLU A 255 -17.88 -19.49 5.93
C GLU A 255 -18.31 -20.59 4.94
N ALA A 256 -18.89 -20.16 3.82
CA ALA A 256 -19.08 -20.93 2.62
C ALA A 256 -17.73 -20.89 1.92
N SER A 257 -17.06 -22.04 1.90
CA SER A 257 -16.36 -22.55 0.73
C SER A 257 -16.51 -21.67 -0.50
N SER A 258 -15.40 -21.03 -0.89
CA SER A 258 -15.05 -20.45 -2.20
C SER A 258 -16.10 -19.63 -2.99
N PRO A 259 -15.72 -18.45 -3.51
CA PRO A 259 -16.58 -17.62 -4.33
C PRO A 259 -16.71 -18.21 -5.74
N ASP A 260 -17.94 -18.48 -6.17
CA ASP A 260 -18.40 -18.27 -7.54
C ASP A 260 -19.92 -18.42 -7.53
N SER A 261 -20.61 -17.36 -7.96
CA SER A 261 -22.02 -17.26 -8.40
C SER A 261 -22.75 -16.10 -7.71
N GLU A 262 -22.63 -14.88 -8.27
CA GLU A 262 -23.80 -13.99 -8.29
C GLU A 262 -24.76 -14.47 -9.40
N PRO A 263 -26.09 -14.39 -9.20
CA PRO A 263 -27.07 -14.76 -10.21
C PRO A 263 -27.28 -13.60 -11.18
N ILE A 264 -27.07 -13.84 -12.47
CA ILE A 264 -27.57 -12.95 -13.52
C ILE A 264 -29.00 -13.37 -13.86
N THR A 265 -29.86 -12.37 -13.89
CA THR A 265 -31.29 -12.40 -14.11
C THR A 265 -31.64 -12.85 -15.54
N ASP A 266 -32.76 -13.58 -15.65
CA ASP A 266 -33.45 -14.00 -16.88
C ASP A 266 -33.52 -12.93 -17.98
N LEU A 267 -33.47 -13.37 -19.25
CA LEU A 267 -34.35 -12.89 -20.34
C LEU A 267 -34.10 -13.62 -21.70
N VAL A 268 -35.19 -14.24 -22.21
CA VAL A 268 -35.59 -14.55 -23.62
C VAL A 268 -35.23 -15.90 -24.29
N GLU A 269 -36.23 -16.78 -24.21
CA GLU A 269 -36.89 -17.70 -25.19
C GLU A 269 -36.49 -17.87 -26.69
N MET A 270 -36.81 -19.11 -27.17
CA MET A 270 -37.13 -19.61 -28.55
C MET A 270 -36.00 -19.74 -29.59
N GLU A 271 -35.91 -20.72 -30.50
CA GLU A 271 -36.82 -21.79 -30.97
C GLU A 271 -36.03 -22.86 -31.78
N THR A 272 -36.50 -24.11 -31.70
CA THR A 272 -36.58 -25.18 -32.73
C THR A 272 -35.67 -25.24 -33.98
N ALA A 273 -35.09 -26.43 -34.23
CA ALA A 273 -35.57 -27.40 -35.26
C ALA A 273 -34.44 -28.21 -35.93
N SER A 274 -34.66 -29.55 -36.04
CA SER A 274 -34.31 -30.45 -37.18
C SER A 274 -32.83 -30.61 -37.60
N GLN A 275 -32.30 -31.74 -38.08
CA GLN A 275 -32.84 -32.94 -38.71
C GLN A 275 -31.68 -33.97 -38.89
N SER A 276 -32.01 -35.25 -38.68
CA SER A 276 -31.68 -36.48 -39.44
C SER A 276 -30.37 -36.62 -40.25
N LEU A 277 -29.77 -37.82 -40.18
CA LEU A 277 -29.29 -38.71 -41.28
C LEU A 277 -28.80 -40.04 -40.63
N PHE A 278 -29.48 -41.19 -40.74
CA PHE A 278 -29.21 -42.33 -41.66
C PHE A 278 -27.71 -42.68 -41.79
N ASP A 279 -27.19 -43.92 -41.67
CA ASP A 279 -27.65 -45.26 -42.07
C ASP A 279 -26.67 -46.29 -41.43
N ASN A 280 -27.12 -47.32 -40.70
CA ASN A 280 -27.27 -48.74 -41.08
C ASN A 280 -26.09 -49.51 -41.72
N LYS A 281 -25.95 -50.75 -41.20
CA LYS A 281 -25.43 -52.01 -41.78
C LYS A 281 -23.92 -52.28 -41.71
N PHE A 282 -23.55 -53.30 -40.92
CA PHE A 282 -23.10 -54.57 -41.50
C PHE A 282 -23.22 -55.72 -40.48
N ASP A 283 -23.83 -56.81 -40.95
CA ASP A 283 -24.04 -58.16 -40.40
C ASP A 283 -22.89 -58.68 -39.50
N ASP A 284 -23.15 -59.34 -38.37
CA ASP A 284 -23.83 -60.65 -38.22
C ASP A 284 -23.05 -61.79 -38.93
N ILE A 285 -21.88 -62.19 -38.40
CA ILE A 285 -21.09 -63.33 -38.86
C ILE A 285 -20.42 -64.01 -37.63
N PHE A 286 -20.80 -65.28 -37.40
CA PHE A 286 -20.40 -66.23 -36.34
C PHE A 286 -20.93 -65.95 -34.93
N GLY A 287 -21.78 -66.77 -34.31
CA GLY A 287 -21.99 -68.21 -34.49
C GLY A 287 -21.41 -69.00 -33.31
N SER A 288 -22.25 -69.21 -32.29
CA SER A 288 -22.45 -70.46 -31.55
C SER A 288 -21.28 -71.19 -30.84
N SER A 289 -21.52 -71.44 -29.53
CA SER A 289 -21.54 -72.78 -28.88
C SER A 289 -20.32 -73.35 -28.10
N PHE A 290 -20.60 -73.71 -26.82
CA PHE A 290 -20.10 -74.85 -26.00
C PHE A 290 -18.61 -74.80 -25.56
N SER A 291 -18.12 -75.28 -24.39
CA SER A 291 -18.62 -76.10 -23.27
C SER A 291 -17.48 -76.32 -22.24
N THR A 292 -17.84 -76.40 -20.94
CA THR A 292 -17.30 -77.23 -19.82
C THR A 292 -15.79 -77.23 -19.42
N ASP A 293 -15.58 -76.94 -18.12
CA ASP A 293 -14.54 -77.30 -17.10
C ASP A 293 -13.61 -78.52 -17.35
N PRO A 294 -12.49 -78.76 -16.59
CA PRO A 294 -12.16 -78.29 -15.21
C PRO A 294 -10.67 -77.98 -14.90
N PHE A 295 -10.34 -77.28 -13.80
CA PHE A 295 -9.24 -77.69 -12.89
C PHE A 295 -9.26 -76.91 -11.55
N ASN A 296 -9.34 -77.69 -10.47
CA ASN A 296 -9.30 -77.29 -9.08
C ASN A 296 -7.88 -77.48 -8.53
N PHE A 297 -7.34 -76.50 -7.81
CA PHE A 297 -6.30 -76.72 -6.82
C PHE A 297 -6.46 -75.71 -5.68
N ASN A 298 -6.73 -76.22 -4.49
CA ASN A 298 -6.81 -75.45 -3.26
C ASN A 298 -5.54 -75.64 -2.43
N SER A 299 -5.27 -74.65 -1.57
CA SER A 299 -4.51 -74.68 -0.32
C SER A 299 -2.97 -74.66 -0.32
N GLN A 300 -2.40 -73.55 0.16
CA GLN A 300 -1.47 -73.50 1.31
C GLN A 300 -1.09 -72.05 1.68
N ASN A 301 -1.60 -71.50 2.79
CA ASN A 301 -0.77 -70.98 3.89
C ASN A 301 -1.63 -70.46 5.06
N GLY A 302 -1.21 -70.85 6.26
CA GLY A 302 -1.90 -70.61 7.53
C GLY A 302 -1.52 -69.27 8.16
N MET A 303 -2.55 -68.50 8.45
CA MET A 303 -2.58 -67.43 9.46
C MET A 303 -4.04 -67.38 9.89
N ASN A 304 -4.33 -67.47 11.19
CA ASN A 304 -5.72 -67.41 11.65
C ASN A 304 -6.26 -66.00 11.41
N LYS A 305 -7.50 -65.96 10.91
CA LYS A 305 -8.16 -64.78 10.34
C LYS A 305 -8.11 -63.56 11.27
N ASP A 306 -8.18 -63.80 12.57
CA ASP A 306 -8.36 -62.77 13.60
C ASP A 306 -7.10 -61.91 13.88
N ASP A 307 -5.88 -62.44 13.67
CA ASP A 307 -4.64 -61.69 13.89
C ASP A 307 -4.29 -60.82 12.67
N LYS A 308 -4.69 -61.26 11.47
CA LYS A 308 -4.67 -60.43 10.25
C LYS A 308 -5.64 -59.26 10.38
N ASP A 309 -6.84 -59.53 10.89
CA ASP A 309 -7.89 -58.51 11.05
C ASP A 309 -7.49 -57.40 12.05
N ARG A 310 -6.67 -57.70 13.06
CA ARG A 310 -6.17 -56.72 14.05
C ARG A 310 -5.06 -55.80 13.54
N LEU A 311 -4.07 -56.34 12.82
CA LEU A 311 -3.00 -55.51 12.24
C LEU A 311 -3.56 -54.62 11.12
N ILE A 312 -4.52 -55.15 10.36
CA ILE A 312 -5.36 -54.41 9.41
C ILE A 312 -6.28 -53.39 10.13
N GLU A 313 -6.47 -53.38 11.45
CA GLU A 313 -7.22 -52.28 12.09
C GLU A 313 -6.30 -51.14 12.54
N GLN A 314 -5.05 -51.46 12.90
CA GLN A 314 -4.06 -50.51 13.40
C GLN A 314 -3.45 -49.68 12.26
N LEU A 315 -3.09 -50.33 11.15
CA LEU A 315 -2.63 -49.68 9.92
C LEU A 315 -3.71 -48.74 9.33
N TYR A 316 -5.00 -49.01 9.55
CA TYR A 316 -6.14 -48.27 9.03
C TYR A 316 -6.24 -47.08 9.94
N GLY A 317 -5.97 -47.27 11.25
CA GLY A 317 -5.67 -46.22 12.21
C GLY A 317 -4.72 -45.20 11.64
N GLU A 318 -3.53 -45.66 11.31
CA GLU A 318 -2.43 -44.80 10.92
C GLU A 318 -2.61 -44.22 9.53
N ILE A 319 -3.18 -44.94 8.56
CA ILE A 319 -3.38 -44.40 7.21
C ILE A 319 -4.61 -43.50 7.14
N ALA A 320 -5.59 -43.66 8.03
CA ALA A 320 -6.61 -42.64 8.26
C ALA A 320 -6.05 -41.39 8.94
N ALA A 321 -5.18 -41.55 9.95
CA ALA A 321 -4.50 -40.44 10.59
C ALA A 321 -3.58 -39.70 9.61
N LEU A 322 -2.79 -40.41 8.81
CA LEU A 322 -1.91 -39.86 7.79
C LEU A 322 -2.68 -39.24 6.63
N LYS A 323 -3.87 -39.73 6.28
CA LYS A 323 -4.70 -39.07 5.27
C LYS A 323 -5.56 -37.94 5.80
N GLU A 324 -5.89 -37.95 7.09
CA GLU A 324 -6.38 -36.78 7.78
C GLU A 324 -5.26 -35.73 7.88
N GLU A 325 -4.02 -36.13 8.16
CA GLU A 325 -2.85 -35.26 8.11
C GLU A 325 -2.53 -34.80 6.68
N LEU A 326 -2.70 -35.62 5.65
CA LEU A 326 -2.52 -35.24 4.25
C LEU A 326 -3.64 -34.33 3.76
N GLU A 327 -4.89 -34.56 4.18
CA GLU A 327 -6.02 -33.66 3.91
C GLU A 327 -5.86 -32.36 4.69
N ASN A 328 -5.37 -32.40 5.92
CA ASN A 328 -5.01 -31.21 6.69
C ASN A 328 -3.84 -30.48 6.04
N PHE A 329 -2.82 -31.19 5.56
CA PHE A 329 -1.66 -30.62 4.85
C PHE A 329 -2.05 -30.07 3.48
N LYS A 330 -2.97 -30.71 2.75
CA LYS A 330 -3.54 -30.20 1.50
C LYS A 330 -4.46 -29.02 1.75
N ALA A 331 -5.23 -29.02 2.83
CA ALA A 331 -6.04 -27.88 3.25
C ALA A 331 -5.12 -26.74 3.69
N GLU A 332 -4.02 -27.00 4.39
CA GLU A 332 -3.01 -26.01 4.78
C GLU A 332 -2.23 -25.49 3.59
N SER A 333 -1.81 -26.34 2.66
CA SER A 333 -1.16 -25.96 1.40
C SER A 333 -2.12 -25.20 0.49
N GLY A 334 -3.39 -25.59 0.44
CA GLY A 334 -4.45 -24.88 -0.27
C GLY A 334 -4.74 -23.51 0.35
N ARG A 335 -4.84 -23.45 1.69
CA ARG A 335 -4.93 -22.19 2.45
C ARG A 335 -3.71 -21.31 2.19
N ALA A 336 -2.49 -21.86 2.23
CA ALA A 336 -1.25 -21.15 1.98
C ALA A 336 -1.15 -20.66 0.52
N ALA A 337 -1.57 -21.47 -0.46
CA ALA A 337 -1.59 -21.07 -1.87
C ALA A 337 -2.64 -19.98 -2.15
N VAL A 338 -3.80 -20.03 -1.49
CA VAL A 338 -4.82 -18.96 -1.54
C VAL A 338 -4.30 -17.71 -0.84
N GLN A 339 -3.61 -17.85 0.29
CA GLN A 339 -3.01 -16.74 1.03
C GLN A 339 -1.86 -16.09 0.25
N LEU A 340 -1.03 -16.88 -0.45
CA LEU A 340 0.03 -16.39 -1.34
C LEU A 340 -0.53 -15.73 -2.60
N ARG A 341 -1.61 -16.26 -3.20
CA ARG A 341 -2.31 -15.59 -4.31
C ARG A 341 -2.97 -14.30 -3.88
N GLY A 342 -3.59 -14.31 -2.69
CA GLY A 342 -4.13 -13.11 -2.05
C GLY A 342 -3.02 -12.09 -1.83
N ARG A 343 -1.86 -12.52 -1.31
CA ARG A 343 -0.70 -11.64 -1.09
C ARG A 343 -0.10 -11.13 -2.39
N ALA A 344 -0.04 -11.93 -3.44
CA ALA A 344 0.43 -11.49 -4.76
C ALA A 344 -0.53 -10.45 -5.36
N SER A 345 -1.84 -10.67 -5.28
CA SER A 345 -2.85 -9.70 -5.74
C SER A 345 -2.87 -8.43 -4.89
N GLU A 346 -2.63 -8.54 -3.58
CA GLU A 346 -2.42 -7.40 -2.68
C GLU A 346 -1.16 -6.63 -3.07
N LEU A 347 -0.04 -7.30 -3.34
CA LEU A 347 1.22 -6.66 -3.76
C LEU A 347 1.08 -5.99 -5.14
N GLU A 348 0.34 -6.58 -6.07
CA GLU A 348 0.03 -5.96 -7.36
C GLU A 348 -0.86 -4.72 -7.20
N ALA A 349 -1.85 -4.76 -6.30
CA ALA A 349 -2.69 -3.61 -5.98
C ALA A 349 -1.92 -2.52 -5.23
N GLU A 350 -1.06 -2.90 -4.27
CA GLU A 350 -0.15 -2.00 -3.55
C GLU A 350 0.83 -1.35 -4.54
N LEU A 351 1.37 -2.09 -5.51
CA LEU A 351 2.26 -1.54 -6.55
C LEU A 351 1.53 -0.53 -7.44
N ALA A 352 0.31 -0.82 -7.88
CA ALA A 352 -0.51 0.10 -8.66
C ALA A 352 -0.88 1.36 -7.84
N GLU A 353 -1.15 1.20 -6.54
CA GLU A 353 -1.41 2.31 -5.63
C GLU A 353 -0.16 3.19 -5.42
N GLN A 354 1.02 2.58 -5.23
CA GLN A 354 2.29 3.32 -5.12
C GLN A 354 2.60 4.09 -6.40
N GLN A 355 2.30 3.53 -7.57
CA GLN A 355 2.45 4.24 -8.85
C GLN A 355 1.50 5.44 -8.94
N HIS A 356 0.23 5.28 -8.54
CA HIS A 356 -0.75 6.38 -8.52
C HIS A 356 -0.38 7.47 -7.50
N LEU A 357 0.05 7.08 -6.28
CA LEU A 357 0.49 8.02 -5.25
C LEU A 357 1.76 8.79 -5.67
N LYS A 358 2.69 8.13 -6.36
CA LYS A 358 3.86 8.78 -6.95
C LYS A 358 3.46 9.81 -8.00
N GLN A 359 2.51 9.49 -8.88
CA GLN A 359 1.99 10.43 -9.86
C GLN A 359 1.29 11.61 -9.19
N GLN A 360 0.43 11.35 -8.20
CA GLN A 360 -0.23 12.41 -7.44
C GLN A 360 0.77 13.33 -6.72
N ALA A 361 1.81 12.76 -6.09
CA ALA A 361 2.86 13.55 -5.44
C ALA A 361 3.70 14.36 -6.44
N GLN A 362 3.88 13.87 -7.68
CA GLN A 362 4.49 14.64 -8.76
C GLN A 362 3.61 15.81 -9.18
N ASP A 363 2.31 15.58 -9.38
CA ASP A 363 1.35 16.61 -9.76
C ASP A 363 1.21 17.69 -8.66
N GLU A 364 1.17 17.28 -7.39
CA GLU A 364 1.17 18.20 -6.23
C GLU A 364 2.50 18.96 -6.09
N SER A 365 3.64 18.30 -6.37
CA SER A 365 4.95 18.96 -6.37
C SER A 365 5.06 20.00 -7.49
N GLU A 366 4.50 19.72 -8.67
CA GLU A 366 4.42 20.67 -9.78
C GLU A 366 3.50 21.86 -9.44
N PHE A 367 2.34 21.59 -8.85
CA PHE A 367 1.42 22.63 -8.39
C PHE A 367 2.07 23.55 -7.34
N LEU A 368 2.69 22.98 -6.30
CA LEU A 368 3.38 23.75 -5.26
C LEU A 368 4.57 24.52 -5.82
N ARG A 369 5.27 23.99 -6.84
CA ARG A 369 6.37 24.69 -7.51
C ARG A 369 5.86 25.92 -8.29
N ALA A 370 4.71 25.80 -8.96
CA ALA A 370 4.05 26.91 -9.64
C ALA A 370 3.55 27.97 -8.65
N GLU A 371 2.98 27.56 -7.51
CA GLU A 371 2.54 28.48 -6.45
C GLU A 371 3.73 29.21 -5.81
N LEU A 372 4.85 28.52 -5.60
CA LEU A 372 6.10 29.13 -5.14
C LEU A 372 6.68 30.15 -6.13
N GLU A 373 6.61 29.89 -7.44
CA GLU A 373 7.01 30.86 -8.46
C GLU A 373 6.13 32.10 -8.44
N GLU A 374 4.81 31.94 -8.31
CA GLU A 374 3.88 33.06 -8.23
C GLU A 374 4.11 33.90 -6.95
N LEU A 375 4.34 33.25 -5.80
CA LEU A 375 4.70 33.93 -4.55
C LEU A 375 6.05 34.65 -4.64
N LYS A 376 7.06 34.06 -5.30
CA LYS A 376 8.35 34.72 -5.54
C LYS A 376 8.17 35.96 -6.40
N LYS A 377 7.37 35.89 -7.46
CA LYS A 377 7.05 37.02 -8.33
C LYS A 377 6.32 38.13 -7.56
N GLN A 378 5.34 37.79 -6.74
CA GLN A 378 4.66 38.74 -5.86
C GLN A 378 5.64 39.39 -4.87
N ARG A 379 6.55 38.61 -4.26
CA ARG A 379 7.59 39.15 -3.36
C ARG A 379 8.53 40.10 -4.10
N GLU A 380 8.97 39.77 -5.30
CA GLU A 380 9.81 40.65 -6.13
C GLU A 380 9.11 41.96 -6.48
N ASP A 381 7.84 41.91 -6.84
CA ASP A 381 7.05 43.11 -7.14
C ASP A 381 6.81 43.96 -5.89
N THR A 382 6.64 43.31 -4.73
CA THR A 382 6.54 44.00 -3.43
C THR A 382 7.87 44.67 -3.06
N GLU A 383 9.02 44.00 -3.27
CA GLU A 383 10.34 44.59 -3.07
C GLU A 383 10.61 45.75 -4.03
N LYS A 384 10.21 45.64 -5.31
CA LYS A 384 10.29 46.75 -6.27
C LYS A 384 9.46 47.95 -5.82
N ALA A 385 8.22 47.71 -5.37
CA ALA A 385 7.35 48.75 -4.82
C ALA A 385 7.99 49.42 -3.58
N GLN A 386 8.57 48.64 -2.67
CA GLN A 386 9.22 49.16 -1.47
C GLN A 386 10.48 49.98 -1.79
N ARG A 387 11.29 49.57 -2.78
CA ARG A 387 12.42 50.37 -3.29
C ARG A 387 11.96 51.67 -3.94
N SER A 388 10.81 51.66 -4.63
CA SER A 388 10.24 52.89 -5.20
C SER A 388 9.76 53.85 -4.10
N LEU A 389 9.17 53.32 -3.02
CA LEU A 389 8.70 54.11 -1.89
C LEU A 389 9.87 54.78 -1.16
N THR A 390 10.95 54.04 -0.90
CA THR A 390 12.15 54.59 -0.24
C THR A 390 12.85 55.65 -1.09
N GLU A 391 12.89 55.50 -2.42
CA GLU A 391 13.42 56.54 -3.31
C GLU A 391 12.52 57.80 -3.32
N ILE A 392 11.19 57.64 -3.24
CA ILE A 392 10.25 58.76 -3.09
C ILE A 392 10.45 59.47 -1.75
N GLU A 393 10.59 58.73 -0.64
CA GLU A 393 10.86 59.29 0.69
C GLU A 393 12.19 60.04 0.73
N ARG A 394 13.25 59.49 0.13
CA ARG A 394 14.56 60.16 0.03
C ARG A 394 14.46 61.47 -0.76
N ARG A 395 13.69 61.49 -1.84
CA ARG A 395 13.42 62.72 -2.62
C ARG A 395 12.60 63.73 -1.83
N ALA A 396 11.62 63.28 -1.05
CA ALA A 396 10.82 64.13 -0.17
C ALA A 396 11.70 64.78 0.92
N GLN A 397 12.54 64.00 1.60
CA GLN A 397 13.51 64.54 2.58
C GLN A 397 14.49 65.53 1.95
N ALA A 398 15.02 65.24 0.75
CA ALA A 398 15.90 66.16 0.05
C ALA A 398 15.20 67.48 -0.31
N ASN A 399 13.92 67.42 -0.70
CA ASN A 399 13.11 68.62 -0.93
C ASN A 399 12.81 69.39 0.36
N GLU A 400 12.52 68.69 1.46
CA GLU A 400 12.30 69.30 2.77
C GLU A 400 13.55 70.02 3.29
N GLN A 401 14.74 69.42 3.11
CA GLN A 401 16.02 70.06 3.41
C GLN A 401 16.27 71.31 2.54
N ARG A 402 15.93 71.25 1.24
CA ARG A 402 16.01 72.41 0.34
C ARG A 402 15.07 73.53 0.81
N TYR A 403 13.84 73.18 1.20
CA TYR A 403 12.86 74.14 1.70
C TYR A 403 13.30 74.77 3.02
N SER A 404 13.88 73.99 3.93
CA SER A 404 14.47 74.49 5.18
C SER A 404 15.63 75.45 4.95
N LYS A 405 16.57 75.11 4.06
CA LYS A 405 17.67 76.02 3.66
C LYS A 405 17.15 77.30 3.01
N LEU A 406 16.12 77.21 2.19
CA LEU A 406 15.48 78.38 1.58
C LEU A 406 14.80 79.26 2.63
N LYS A 407 14.13 78.65 3.62
CA LYS A 407 13.52 79.35 4.75
C LYS A 407 14.56 80.08 5.61
N GLU A 408 15.70 79.43 5.88
CA GLU A 408 16.84 80.07 6.55
C GLU A 408 17.36 81.26 5.77
N LYS A 409 17.60 81.11 4.46
CA LYS A 409 18.04 82.21 3.58
C LYS A 409 17.03 83.34 3.49
N TYR A 410 15.74 83.03 3.45
CA TYR A 410 14.68 84.03 3.50
C TYR A 410 14.67 84.76 4.85
N SER A 411 14.85 84.05 5.96
CA SER A 411 14.95 84.66 7.30
C SER A 411 16.18 85.54 7.44
N GLU A 412 17.34 85.12 6.93
CA GLU A 412 18.57 85.94 6.86
C GLU A 412 18.33 87.20 6.02
N LEU A 413 17.64 87.10 4.88
CA LEU A 413 17.34 88.24 4.03
C LEU A 413 16.40 89.23 4.71
N VAL A 414 15.35 88.74 5.38
CA VAL A 414 14.43 89.58 6.17
C VAL A 414 15.17 90.28 7.31
N GLN A 415 16.06 89.57 8.01
CA GLN A 415 16.86 90.14 9.08
C GLN A 415 17.83 91.22 8.56
N ASN A 416 18.53 90.94 7.45
CA ASN A 416 19.40 91.91 6.78
C ASN A 416 18.62 93.15 6.32
N HIS A 417 17.41 92.97 5.80
CA HIS A 417 16.54 94.08 5.41
C HIS A 417 16.13 94.93 6.63
N ALA A 418 15.78 94.30 7.76
CA ALA A 418 15.47 94.98 9.01
C ALA A 418 16.69 95.73 9.59
N ASP A 419 17.88 95.15 9.51
CA ASP A 419 19.13 95.78 9.93
C ASP A 419 19.52 96.96 9.03
N LEU A 420 19.30 96.84 7.71
CA LEU A 420 19.48 97.94 6.75
C LEU A 420 18.51 99.09 7.01
N LEU A 421 17.25 98.81 7.34
CA LEU A 421 16.28 99.84 7.73
C LEU A 421 16.72 100.57 9.01
N ARG A 422 17.22 99.84 10.02
CA ARG A 422 17.78 100.46 11.23
C ARG A 422 19.00 101.33 10.92
N LYS A 423 19.93 100.86 10.07
CA LYS A 423 21.09 101.65 9.64
C LYS A 423 20.67 102.89 8.84
N ASN A 424 19.68 102.78 7.96
CA ASN A 424 19.18 103.91 7.19
C ASN A 424 18.54 104.97 8.10
N ALA A 425 17.78 104.54 9.13
CA ALA A 425 17.24 105.45 10.14
C ALA A 425 18.35 106.16 10.95
N GLU A 426 19.42 105.44 11.33
CA GLU A 426 20.55 106.02 12.04
C GLU A 426 21.35 107.00 11.17
N VAL A 427 21.59 106.67 9.89
CA VAL A 427 22.22 107.59 8.92
C VAL A 427 21.35 108.83 8.71
N THR A 428 20.02 108.67 8.60
CA THR A 428 19.09 109.80 8.48
C THR A 428 19.18 110.71 9.70
N LYS A 429 19.26 110.14 10.91
CA LYS A 429 19.46 110.88 12.16
C LYS A 429 20.78 111.64 12.18
N GLN A 430 21.88 111.01 11.77
CA GLN A 430 23.20 111.64 11.65
C GLN A 430 23.20 112.79 10.63
N VAL A 431 22.50 112.64 9.50
CA VAL A 431 22.34 113.71 8.50
C VAL A 431 21.55 114.91 9.06
N THR A 432 20.51 114.69 9.86
CA THR A 432 19.81 115.79 10.56
C THR A 432 20.70 116.52 11.56
N VAL A 433 21.51 115.79 12.34
CA VAL A 433 22.45 116.40 13.29
C VAL A 433 23.53 117.21 12.56
N ALA A 434 24.07 116.67 11.48
CA ALA A 434 25.07 117.37 10.66
C ALA A 434 24.51 118.65 10.02
N ARG A 435 23.25 118.64 9.54
CA ARG A 435 22.57 119.84 9.04
C ARG A 435 22.34 120.89 10.12
N GLN A 436 22.07 120.47 11.36
CA GLN A 436 21.87 121.38 12.48
C GLN A 436 23.20 122.06 12.87
N ALA A 437 24.30 121.29 12.93
CA ALA A 437 25.64 121.81 13.16
C ALA A 437 26.12 122.76 12.04
N GLN A 438 25.79 122.48 10.77
CA GLN A 438 26.08 123.39 9.66
C GLN A 438 25.37 124.74 9.82
N GLY A 439 24.11 124.73 10.27
CA GLY A 439 23.35 125.96 10.54
C GLY A 439 23.85 126.78 11.74
N ASP A 440 24.61 126.18 12.66
CA ASP A 440 25.31 126.88 13.74
C ASP A 440 26.62 127.52 13.23
N VAL A 441 27.38 126.79 12.40
CA VAL A 441 28.62 127.30 11.78
C VAL A 441 28.35 128.46 10.82
N GLU A 442 27.26 128.42 10.05
CA GLU A 442 26.86 129.53 9.17
C GLU A 442 26.46 130.79 9.96
N ARG A 443 25.97 130.63 11.20
CA ARG A 443 25.66 131.74 12.11
C ARG A 443 26.92 132.37 12.68
N GLU A 444 27.87 131.57 13.15
CA GLU A 444 29.18 132.04 13.62
C GLU A 444 30.01 132.70 12.51
N LYS A 445 29.92 132.18 11.27
CA LYS A 445 30.57 132.79 10.10
C LYS A 445 30.06 134.20 9.83
N LYS A 446 28.74 134.43 9.99
CA LYS A 446 28.13 135.74 9.75
C LYS A 446 28.53 136.78 10.81
N GLU A 447 28.67 136.37 12.07
CA GLU A 447 29.19 137.23 13.15
C GLU A 447 30.68 137.57 12.96
N LEU A 448 31.47 136.65 12.40
CA LEU A 448 32.89 136.86 12.11
C LEU A 448 33.10 137.81 10.91
N GLU A 449 32.30 137.67 9.85
CA GLU A 449 32.31 138.57 8.68
C GLU A 449 31.98 140.03 9.08
N ASP A 450 31.01 140.24 9.98
CA ASP A 450 30.65 141.57 10.50
C ASP A 450 31.72 142.19 11.43
N SER A 451 32.65 141.39 11.94
CA SER A 451 33.81 141.86 12.74
C SER A 451 35.03 142.20 11.87
N PHE A 452 35.22 141.48 10.76
CA PHE A 452 36.35 141.67 9.83
C PHE A 452 36.19 142.94 8.99
N GLN A 453 34.97 143.28 8.57
CA GLN A 453 34.69 144.48 7.79
C GLN A 453 35.03 145.78 8.56
N ARG A 454 34.90 145.78 9.90
CA ARG A 454 35.21 146.92 10.77
C ARG A 454 36.72 147.16 10.98
N VAL A 455 37.55 146.13 10.80
CA VAL A 455 39.02 146.21 10.97
C VAL A 455 39.73 146.51 9.64
N SER A 456 39.17 146.03 8.52
CA SER A 456 39.72 146.24 7.18
C SER A 456 39.72 147.72 6.74
N GLU A 457 38.68 148.48 7.10
CA GLU A 457 38.57 149.92 6.77
C GLU A 457 39.55 150.82 7.55
N GLN A 458 40.13 150.34 8.67
CA GLN A 458 41.08 151.08 9.50
C GLN A 458 42.55 150.86 9.06
N ALA A 459 42.84 149.77 8.35
CA ALA A 459 44.19 149.41 7.89
C ALA A 459 44.58 150.05 6.54
N GLN A 460 43.61 150.45 5.71
CA GLN A 460 43.84 150.92 4.35
C GLN A 460 44.26 152.41 4.24
N ARG A 461 44.28 153.16 5.36
CA ARG A 461 44.69 154.59 5.39
C ARG A 461 46.16 154.84 5.78
N LYS A 462 46.96 153.81 6.08
CA LYS A 462 48.36 153.96 6.56
C LYS A 462 49.46 153.41 5.64
N SER A 463 49.13 152.87 4.47
CA SER A 463 50.09 152.17 3.59
C SER A 463 50.60 153.01 2.39
N GLN A 464 50.43 154.33 2.41
CA GLN A 464 50.71 155.19 1.25
C GLN A 464 51.91 156.15 1.44
N GLU A 465 52.84 155.85 2.35
CA GLU A 465 53.87 156.83 2.73
C GLU A 465 55.35 156.45 2.56
N GLN A 466 55.78 155.27 2.10
CA GLN A 466 57.23 155.06 1.89
C GLN A 466 57.59 154.26 0.62
N VAL A 467 57.95 155.00 -0.43
CA VAL A 467 58.39 154.54 -1.76
C VAL A 467 59.87 154.86 -2.08
N GLU A 468 60.69 155.44 -1.19
CA GLU A 468 62.05 155.86 -1.59
C GLU A 468 63.20 155.40 -0.67
N VAL A 469 63.52 154.10 -0.71
CA VAL A 469 64.94 153.69 -0.74
C VAL A 469 65.16 152.65 -1.86
N LEU A 470 65.19 153.24 -3.06
CA LEU A 470 65.84 152.81 -4.28
C LEU A 470 67.34 152.50 -4.04
N ASP A 471 67.84 151.45 -4.69
CA ASP A 471 69.18 151.44 -5.32
C ASP A 471 70.42 150.89 -4.55
N ALA A 472 70.34 149.65 -4.04
CA ALA A 472 71.51 148.75 -3.97
C ALA A 472 71.06 147.28 -4.07
N LEU A 473 70.98 146.63 -5.25
CA LEU A 473 72.11 146.05 -5.96
C LEU A 473 71.71 145.74 -7.41
N LYS A 474 72.14 146.62 -8.29
CA LYS A 474 71.77 146.78 -9.69
C LYS A 474 72.79 146.10 -10.63
N ARG A 475 73.08 144.78 -10.51
CA ARG A 475 74.26 144.23 -11.23
C ARG A 475 74.25 142.86 -11.93
N GLU A 476 73.15 142.13 -12.12
CA GLU A 476 73.21 140.80 -12.81
C GLU A 476 72.35 140.64 -14.09
N LEU A 477 72.00 141.73 -14.78
CA LEU A 477 71.23 141.67 -16.04
C LEU A 477 72.06 141.38 -17.32
N ALA A 478 73.38 141.18 -17.27
CA ALA A 478 74.19 141.29 -18.50
C ALA A 478 74.57 139.97 -19.23
N ALA A 479 74.30 138.77 -18.72
CA ALA A 479 74.98 137.56 -19.25
C ALA A 479 74.13 136.49 -19.99
N SER A 480 72.79 136.52 -19.98
CA SER A 480 72.01 135.30 -20.35
C SER A 480 71.40 135.24 -21.76
N ARG A 481 71.65 136.18 -22.67
CA ARG A 481 70.83 136.31 -23.91
C ARG A 481 71.41 135.77 -25.22
N GLN A 482 72.60 135.16 -25.27
CA GLN A 482 73.26 134.87 -26.57
C GLN A 482 73.52 133.38 -26.91
N GLU A 483 73.18 132.40 -26.07
CA GLU A 483 73.46 130.97 -26.34
C GLU A 483 72.31 130.17 -26.98
N LEU A 484 71.11 130.75 -27.14
CA LEU A 484 69.88 130.00 -27.49
C LEU A 484 69.67 129.68 -28.98
N GLN A 485 70.58 130.05 -29.90
CA GLN A 485 70.29 130.02 -31.34
C GLN A 485 70.94 128.87 -32.15
N VAL A 486 71.86 128.08 -31.56
CA VAL A 486 72.63 127.06 -32.31
C VAL A 486 72.14 125.61 -32.10
N LEU A 487 71.28 125.35 -31.10
CA LEU A 487 70.81 124.00 -30.74
C LEU A 487 69.63 123.45 -31.57
N GLN A 488 69.05 124.20 -32.50
CA GLN A 488 67.85 123.77 -33.25
C GLN A 488 68.14 122.86 -34.46
N GLY A 489 69.36 122.83 -35.01
CA GLY A 489 69.66 122.10 -36.26
C GLY A 489 69.95 120.60 -36.12
N THR A 490 70.31 120.12 -34.93
CA THR A 490 70.76 118.73 -34.71
C THR A 490 69.63 117.75 -34.37
N LEU A 491 68.41 118.24 -34.13
CA LEU A 491 67.28 117.44 -33.65
C LEU A 491 66.52 116.70 -34.78
N GLU A 492 66.50 117.22 -36.01
CA GLU A 492 65.68 116.66 -37.10
C GLU A 492 66.25 115.37 -37.72
N SER A 493 67.57 115.19 -37.75
CA SER A 493 68.24 113.99 -38.29
C SER A 493 68.02 112.74 -37.42
N SER A 494 67.89 112.91 -36.10
CA SER A 494 67.72 111.80 -35.15
C SER A 494 66.30 111.20 -35.14
N ILE A 495 65.30 111.91 -35.67
CA ILE A 495 63.90 111.49 -35.64
C ILE A 495 63.61 110.43 -36.74
N GLN A 496 64.29 110.49 -37.89
CA GLN A 496 64.04 109.60 -39.03
C GLN A 496 64.52 108.16 -38.75
N VAL A 497 65.67 107.97 -38.09
CA VAL A 497 66.22 106.64 -37.74
C VAL A 497 65.39 105.96 -36.64
N GLY A 498 64.79 106.73 -35.74
CA GLY A 498 63.89 106.23 -34.69
C GLY A 498 62.57 105.66 -35.24
N ALA A 499 62.05 106.23 -36.33
CA ALA A 499 60.81 105.75 -36.95
C ALA A 499 60.98 104.37 -37.62
N GLU A 500 62.08 104.12 -38.33
CA GLU A 500 62.35 102.81 -38.95
C GLU A 500 62.59 101.72 -37.89
N GLN A 501 63.30 102.03 -36.81
CA GLN A 501 63.48 101.08 -35.70
C GLN A 501 62.16 100.77 -34.96
N SER A 502 61.28 101.76 -34.82
CA SER A 502 59.97 101.57 -34.19
C SER A 502 59.08 100.59 -34.98
N THR A 503 59.05 100.67 -36.32
CA THR A 503 58.25 99.75 -37.15
C THR A 503 58.75 98.30 -37.11
N ARG A 504 60.07 98.09 -37.01
CA ARG A 504 60.66 96.75 -36.82
C ARG A 504 60.36 96.17 -35.45
N ILE A 505 60.38 97.00 -34.39
CA ILE A 505 60.01 96.57 -33.04
C ILE A 505 58.54 96.14 -32.99
N THR A 506 57.63 96.91 -33.59
CA THR A 506 56.20 96.53 -33.63
C THR A 506 55.94 95.24 -34.40
N GLY A 507 56.69 94.98 -35.49
CA GLY A 507 56.59 93.72 -36.24
C GLY A 507 57.06 92.51 -35.42
N LEU A 508 58.18 92.64 -34.71
CA LEU A 508 58.70 91.59 -33.83
C LEU A 508 57.83 91.37 -32.58
N GLU A 509 57.19 92.43 -32.05
CA GLU A 509 56.22 92.32 -30.97
C GLU A 509 54.98 91.54 -31.39
N GLN A 510 54.50 91.76 -32.62
CA GLN A 510 53.35 91.03 -33.16
C GLN A 510 53.67 89.55 -33.41
N GLU A 511 54.84 89.24 -33.97
CA GLU A 511 55.31 87.84 -34.13
C GLU A 511 55.50 87.15 -32.77
N ARG A 512 56.03 87.85 -31.76
CA ARG A 512 56.14 87.35 -30.39
C ARG A 512 54.76 87.02 -29.82
N ASP A 513 53.77 87.88 -30.03
CA ASP A 513 52.42 87.69 -29.49
C ASP A 513 51.66 86.55 -30.22
N ASP A 514 51.87 86.40 -31.53
CA ASP A 514 51.36 85.26 -32.31
C ASP A 514 51.99 83.94 -31.85
N LEU A 515 53.32 83.90 -31.67
CA LEU A 515 54.03 82.73 -31.15
C LEU A 515 53.62 82.41 -29.71
N SER A 516 53.43 83.42 -28.85
CA SER A 516 52.95 83.21 -27.48
C SER A 516 51.55 82.57 -27.48
N ARG A 517 50.63 83.05 -28.34
CA ARG A 517 49.30 82.45 -28.49
C ARG A 517 49.36 81.01 -28.97
N ALA A 518 50.22 80.70 -29.94
CA ALA A 518 50.41 79.33 -30.42
C ALA A 518 51.00 78.40 -29.35
N VAL A 519 51.95 78.90 -28.54
CA VAL A 519 52.52 78.16 -27.40
C VAL A 519 51.47 77.90 -26.33
N ASP A 520 50.60 78.87 -26.03
CA ASP A 520 49.54 78.71 -25.05
C ASP A 520 48.45 77.74 -25.55
N GLN A 521 48.07 77.80 -26.83
CA GLN A 521 47.17 76.81 -27.45
C GLN A 521 47.75 75.40 -27.41
N HIS A 522 49.02 75.21 -27.78
CA HIS A 522 49.65 73.90 -27.67
C HIS A 522 49.84 73.44 -26.23
N ARG A 523 50.03 74.34 -25.27
CA ARG A 523 50.03 73.98 -23.83
C ARG A 523 48.67 73.49 -23.38
N GLU A 524 47.58 74.13 -23.81
CA GLU A 524 46.21 73.70 -23.51
C GLU A 524 45.91 72.34 -24.15
N GLU A 525 46.27 72.13 -25.41
CA GLU A 525 46.13 70.83 -26.09
C GLU A 525 46.95 69.72 -25.42
N MET A 526 48.19 70.00 -25.04
CA MET A 526 49.05 69.06 -24.32
C MET A 526 48.48 68.74 -22.92
N ALA A 527 47.90 69.73 -22.22
CA ALA A 527 47.24 69.50 -20.94
C ALA A 527 45.96 68.66 -21.10
N ALA A 528 45.18 68.89 -22.16
CA ALA A 528 43.99 68.10 -22.47
C ALA A 528 44.35 66.65 -22.80
N LEU A 529 45.34 66.41 -23.68
CA LEU A 529 45.82 65.07 -24.03
C LEU A 529 46.45 64.35 -22.83
N GLN A 530 47.17 65.07 -21.95
CA GLN A 530 47.66 64.50 -20.69
C GLN A 530 46.52 64.09 -19.76
N SER A 531 45.44 64.88 -19.69
CA SER A 531 44.26 64.54 -18.92
C SER A 531 43.54 63.30 -19.48
N GLU A 532 43.37 63.23 -20.80
CA GLU A 532 42.78 62.06 -21.48
C GLU A 532 43.63 60.79 -21.30
N LEU A 533 44.96 60.89 -21.45
CA LEU A 533 45.87 59.77 -21.20
C LEU A 533 45.83 59.31 -19.74
N GLN A 534 45.72 60.24 -18.79
CA GLN A 534 45.58 59.90 -17.38
C GLN A 534 44.24 59.21 -17.11
N GLN A 535 43.14 59.71 -17.69
CA GLN A 535 41.82 59.08 -17.57
C GLN A 535 41.81 57.67 -18.17
N LEU A 536 42.41 57.48 -19.35
CA LEU A 536 42.53 56.17 -20.00
C LEU A 536 43.36 55.19 -19.18
N ARG A 537 44.50 55.63 -18.62
CA ARG A 537 45.32 54.83 -17.70
C ARG A 537 44.56 54.45 -16.45
N ASP A 538 43.80 55.37 -15.86
CA ASP A 538 42.99 55.09 -14.68
C ASP A 538 41.87 54.10 -14.99
N THR A 539 41.20 54.21 -16.15
CA THR A 539 40.18 53.23 -16.58
C THR A 539 40.78 51.86 -16.87
N LEU A 540 41.94 51.79 -17.52
CA LEU A 540 42.63 50.53 -17.77
C LEU A 540 43.09 49.87 -16.47
N GLY A 541 43.60 50.67 -15.52
CA GLY A 541 43.96 50.20 -14.17
C GLY A 541 42.75 49.67 -13.41
N ARG A 542 41.60 50.38 -13.45
CA ARG A 542 40.35 49.89 -12.85
C ARG A 542 39.85 48.60 -13.50
N GLN A 543 39.94 48.47 -14.83
CA GLN A 543 39.55 47.24 -15.53
C GLN A 543 40.49 46.09 -15.20
N GLN A 544 41.81 46.30 -15.19
CA GLN A 544 42.77 45.27 -14.79
C GLN A 544 42.58 44.82 -13.35
N GLU A 545 42.33 45.74 -12.41
CA GLU A 545 42.05 45.40 -11.01
C GLU A 545 40.73 44.62 -10.87
N SER A 546 39.68 45.02 -11.62
CA SER A 546 38.39 44.31 -11.66
C SER A 546 38.55 42.89 -12.20
N SER A 547 39.24 42.72 -13.33
CA SER A 547 39.51 41.40 -13.91
C SER A 547 40.40 40.54 -13.02
N ARG A 548 41.38 41.14 -12.31
CA ARG A 548 42.22 40.42 -11.34
C ARG A 548 41.37 39.91 -10.17
N MET A 549 40.49 40.75 -9.64
CA MET A 549 39.59 40.41 -8.53
C MET A 549 38.58 39.33 -8.93
N GLU A 550 38.01 39.40 -10.15
CA GLU A 550 37.15 38.35 -10.70
C GLU A 550 37.89 37.01 -10.84
N LEU A 551 39.13 37.04 -11.33
CA LEU A 551 39.94 35.84 -11.53
C LEU A 551 40.36 35.19 -10.20
N GLU A 552 40.71 35.99 -9.18
CA GLU A 552 40.96 35.52 -7.81
C GLU A 552 39.68 34.90 -7.20
N THR A 553 38.52 35.51 -7.45
CA THR A 553 37.22 35.00 -6.97
C THR A 553 36.89 33.65 -7.62
N LEU A 554 37.06 33.53 -8.95
CA LEU A 554 36.82 32.30 -9.69
C LEU A 554 37.81 31.19 -9.30
N GLN A 555 39.08 31.50 -9.09
CA GLN A 555 40.07 30.52 -8.59
C GLN A 555 39.72 30.01 -7.19
N THR A 556 39.23 30.89 -6.32
CA THR A 556 38.77 30.50 -4.98
C THR A 556 37.52 29.61 -5.06
N GLN A 557 36.58 29.95 -5.93
CA GLN A 557 35.39 29.12 -6.18
C GLN A 557 35.75 27.73 -6.73
N LEU A 558 36.68 27.65 -7.69
CA LEU A 558 37.15 26.38 -8.25
C LEU A 558 37.80 25.51 -7.17
N ARG A 559 38.69 26.07 -6.36
CA ARG A 559 39.35 25.34 -5.26
C ARG A 559 38.35 24.83 -4.22
N ASN A 560 37.33 25.63 -3.91
CA ASN A 560 36.25 25.21 -3.02
C ASN A 560 35.45 24.06 -3.65
N LYS A 561 35.13 24.14 -4.94
CA LYS A 561 34.40 23.08 -5.66
C LYS A 561 35.20 21.78 -5.74
N GLU A 562 36.49 21.83 -6.03
CA GLU A 562 37.37 20.65 -6.00
C GLU A 562 37.45 20.03 -4.60
N SER A 563 37.42 20.84 -3.53
CA SER A 563 37.38 20.33 -2.16
C SER A 563 36.03 19.69 -1.80
N GLU A 564 34.92 20.29 -2.25
CA GLU A 564 33.57 19.73 -2.08
C GLU A 564 33.44 18.39 -2.83
N GLU A 565 33.97 18.31 -4.05
CA GLU A 565 33.95 17.08 -4.85
C GLU A 565 34.72 15.95 -4.18
N ARG A 566 35.94 16.21 -3.66
CA ARG A 566 36.71 15.20 -2.91
C ARG A 566 35.97 14.71 -1.67
N VAL A 567 35.36 15.62 -0.90
CA VAL A 567 34.59 15.26 0.29
C VAL A 567 33.37 14.40 -0.09
N LEU A 568 32.72 14.70 -1.23
CA LEU A 568 31.60 13.90 -1.74
C LEU A 568 32.05 12.52 -2.23
N GLU A 569 33.23 12.40 -2.85
CA GLU A 569 33.81 11.12 -3.27
C GLU A 569 34.18 10.24 -2.06
N GLU A 570 34.83 10.81 -1.05
CA GLU A 570 35.14 10.13 0.21
C GLU A 570 33.85 9.65 0.90
N ARG A 571 32.86 10.54 1.03
CA ARG A 571 31.55 10.20 1.62
C ARG A 571 30.83 9.11 0.84
N ARG A 572 30.88 9.14 -0.49
CA ARG A 572 30.27 8.10 -1.34
C ARG A 572 30.93 6.75 -1.11
N ALA A 573 32.26 6.70 -0.99
CA ALA A 573 32.98 5.46 -0.69
C ALA A 573 32.63 4.92 0.71
N GLU A 574 32.54 5.79 1.71
CA GLU A 574 32.08 5.43 3.07
C GLU A 574 30.65 4.87 3.08
N GLU A 575 29.72 5.52 2.37
CA GLU A 575 28.33 5.08 2.27
C GLU A 575 28.22 3.73 1.53
N GLN A 576 28.99 3.52 0.46
CA GLN A 576 29.05 2.24 -0.26
C GLN A 576 29.57 1.10 0.63
N LEU A 577 30.62 1.35 1.40
CA LEU A 577 31.16 0.38 2.35
C LEU A 577 30.16 0.08 3.48
N ALA A 578 29.48 1.10 4.01
CA ALA A 578 28.47 0.93 5.05
C ALA A 578 27.28 0.07 4.57
N LEU A 579 26.84 0.24 3.31
CA LEU A 579 25.80 -0.60 2.70
C LEU A 579 26.23 -2.06 2.54
N LEU A 580 27.47 -2.30 2.08
CA LEU A 580 28.03 -3.64 1.98
C LEU A 580 28.08 -4.31 3.35
N GLN A 581 28.59 -3.62 4.37
CA GLN A 581 28.64 -4.12 5.74
C GLN A 581 27.24 -4.40 6.30
N GLY A 582 26.27 -3.52 6.02
CA GLY A 582 24.88 -3.71 6.45
C GLY A 582 24.24 -4.97 5.86
N MET A 583 24.39 -5.17 4.55
CA MET A 583 23.88 -6.36 3.87
C MET A 583 24.62 -7.63 4.28
N ALA A 584 25.94 -7.57 4.46
CA ALA A 584 26.73 -8.71 4.93
C ALA A 584 26.36 -9.13 6.36
N ARG A 585 26.08 -8.17 7.27
CA ARG A 585 25.56 -8.45 8.62
C ARG A 585 24.20 -9.12 8.59
N GLU A 586 23.29 -8.64 7.74
CA GLU A 586 21.95 -9.21 7.62
C GLU A 586 22.00 -10.63 7.03
N ALA A 587 22.80 -10.83 5.98
CA ALA A 587 23.09 -12.14 5.40
C ALA A 587 23.70 -13.10 6.45
N GLN A 588 24.62 -12.61 7.28
CA GLN A 588 25.23 -13.42 8.34
C GLN A 588 24.20 -13.84 9.39
N ARG A 589 23.29 -12.93 9.77
CA ARG A 589 22.19 -13.23 10.71
C ARG A 589 21.30 -14.34 10.18
N MET A 590 20.92 -14.30 8.90
CA MET A 590 20.10 -15.35 8.28
C MET A 590 20.75 -16.74 8.33
N LEU A 591 22.07 -16.82 8.15
CA LEU A 591 22.82 -18.07 8.22
C LEU A 591 23.00 -18.57 9.65
N GLN A 592 23.23 -17.65 10.60
CA GLN A 592 23.28 -17.98 12.04
C GLN A 592 21.93 -18.49 12.55
N ASP A 593 20.83 -17.87 12.11
CA ASP A 593 19.48 -18.33 12.44
C ASP A 593 19.21 -19.74 11.88
N ALA A 594 19.65 -20.02 10.64
CA ALA A 594 19.50 -21.35 10.03
C ALA A 594 20.32 -22.42 10.76
N LEU A 595 21.58 -22.11 11.12
CA LEU A 595 22.42 -22.99 11.94
C LEU A 595 21.81 -23.24 13.32
N GLY A 596 21.28 -22.21 13.98
CA GLY A 596 20.60 -22.37 15.27
C GLY A 596 19.35 -23.25 15.21
N ARG A 597 18.59 -23.18 14.10
CA ARG A 597 17.40 -24.04 13.89
C ARG A 597 17.76 -25.51 13.63
N MET A 598 18.92 -25.79 13.05
CA MET A 598 19.39 -27.18 12.89
C MET A 598 19.69 -27.84 14.25
N GLU A 599 20.02 -27.05 15.26
CA GLU A 599 20.32 -27.53 16.63
C GLU A 599 19.09 -27.53 17.55
N ASP A 600 17.96 -27.00 17.09
CA ASP A 600 16.73 -26.90 17.87
C ASP A 600 15.99 -28.25 17.92
N PRO A 601 15.77 -28.84 19.11
CA PRO A 601 15.01 -30.08 19.26
C PRO A 601 13.59 -30.04 18.66
N ALA A 602 12.98 -28.86 18.53
CA ALA A 602 11.65 -28.70 17.94
C ALA A 602 11.62 -28.95 16.42
N HIS A 603 12.76 -28.88 15.73
CA HIS A 603 12.87 -29.02 14.28
C HIS A 603 13.36 -30.41 13.82
N ILE A 604 13.67 -31.31 14.75
CA ILE A 604 14.13 -32.70 14.50
C ILE A 604 13.03 -33.56 13.83
N GLY A 605 11.76 -33.12 13.87
CA GLY A 605 10.64 -33.82 13.22
C GLY A 605 10.43 -33.48 11.73
N CYS A 606 11.15 -32.49 11.18
CA CYS A 606 11.01 -32.13 9.77
C CYS A 606 11.74 -33.14 8.88
N THR A 607 11.04 -33.74 7.91
CA THR A 607 11.62 -34.73 7.00
C THR A 607 11.74 -34.17 5.57
N GLY A 608 12.85 -34.47 4.90
CA GLY A 608 13.18 -33.96 3.58
C GLY A 608 13.57 -35.06 2.60
N SER A 609 13.21 -34.92 1.32
CA SER A 609 13.67 -35.86 0.28
C SER A 609 15.06 -35.51 -0.23
N ALA A 610 15.84 -36.53 -0.59
CA ALA A 610 17.14 -36.39 -1.24
C ALA A 610 17.06 -35.58 -2.54
N ASP A 611 15.99 -35.75 -3.33
CA ASP A 611 15.77 -34.98 -4.57
C ASP A 611 15.59 -33.47 -4.31
N CYS A 612 14.91 -33.10 -3.22
CA CYS A 612 14.74 -31.70 -2.84
C CYS A 612 16.07 -31.08 -2.41
N LEU A 613 16.85 -31.81 -1.59
CA LEU A 613 18.19 -31.39 -1.17
C LEU A 613 19.12 -31.14 -2.37
N LEU A 614 19.12 -32.04 -3.36
CA LEU A 614 19.93 -31.91 -4.56
C LEU A 614 19.55 -30.68 -5.38
N SER A 615 18.25 -30.43 -5.54
CA SER A 615 17.78 -29.21 -6.24
C SER A 615 18.23 -27.93 -5.55
N GLN A 616 18.18 -27.88 -4.22
CA GLN A 616 18.59 -26.70 -3.46
C GLN A 616 20.12 -26.51 -3.46
N ALA A 617 20.88 -27.59 -3.30
CA ALA A 617 22.34 -27.54 -3.34
C ALA A 617 22.89 -27.08 -4.71
N LEU A 618 22.23 -27.47 -5.81
CA LEU A 618 22.55 -26.99 -7.16
C LEU A 618 22.26 -25.49 -7.32
N ALA A 619 21.10 -25.02 -6.87
CA ALA A 619 20.74 -23.60 -6.93
C ALA A 619 21.69 -22.74 -6.08
N ALA A 620 22.05 -23.21 -4.88
CA ALA A 620 23.05 -22.54 -4.04
C ALA A 620 24.42 -22.50 -4.71
N SER A 621 24.85 -23.59 -5.36
CA SER A 621 26.14 -23.64 -6.07
C SER A 621 26.22 -22.63 -7.22
N GLU A 622 25.18 -22.55 -8.05
CA GLU A 622 25.11 -21.57 -9.13
C GLU A 622 25.10 -20.12 -8.61
N CYS A 623 24.45 -19.90 -7.46
CA CYS A 623 24.44 -18.58 -6.82
C CYS A 623 25.82 -18.16 -6.31
N VAL A 624 26.61 -19.08 -5.75
CA VAL A 624 27.96 -18.76 -5.26
C VAL A 624 28.90 -18.41 -6.42
N GLU A 625 28.76 -19.04 -7.58
CA GLU A 625 29.53 -18.64 -8.78
C GLU A 625 29.17 -17.21 -9.22
N ARG A 626 27.88 -16.88 -9.29
CA ARG A 626 27.43 -15.51 -9.59
C ARG A 626 27.92 -14.49 -8.55
N LEU A 627 27.95 -14.88 -7.27
CA LEU A 627 28.45 -14.05 -6.19
C LEU A 627 29.95 -13.75 -6.34
N ARG A 628 30.75 -14.77 -6.67
CA ARG A 628 32.19 -14.62 -6.95
C ARG A 628 32.44 -13.63 -8.09
N ASP A 629 31.68 -13.76 -9.18
CA ASP A 629 31.78 -12.85 -10.31
C ASP A 629 31.39 -11.40 -9.94
N ALA A 630 30.31 -11.23 -9.17
CA ALA A 630 29.86 -9.92 -8.71
C ALA A 630 30.86 -9.27 -7.75
N HIS A 631 31.49 -10.06 -6.88
CA HIS A 631 32.53 -9.61 -5.96
C HIS A 631 33.78 -9.17 -6.72
N GLY A 632 34.24 -9.93 -7.72
CA GLY A 632 35.35 -9.53 -8.59
C GLY A 632 35.08 -8.22 -9.38
N LYS A 633 33.84 -8.02 -9.83
CA LYS A 633 33.41 -6.77 -10.48
C LYS A 633 33.43 -5.58 -9.51
N TYR A 634 33.02 -5.78 -8.26
CA TYR A 634 33.08 -4.77 -7.21
C TYR A 634 34.53 -4.35 -6.89
N LEU A 635 35.46 -5.31 -6.80
CA LEU A 635 36.87 -5.02 -6.58
C LEU A 635 37.49 -4.23 -7.74
N SER A 636 37.06 -4.50 -8.97
CA SER A 636 37.54 -3.79 -10.16
C SER A 636 36.92 -2.39 -10.31
N ASN A 637 35.70 -2.19 -9.78
CA ASN A 637 34.97 -0.93 -9.85
C ASN A 637 33.99 -0.80 -8.67
N GLY A 638 34.29 0.08 -7.71
CA GLY A 638 33.44 0.32 -6.53
C GLY A 638 32.00 0.79 -6.85
N ALA A 639 31.73 1.25 -8.08
CA ALA A 639 30.37 1.56 -8.53
C ALA A 639 29.50 0.31 -8.80
N ALA A 640 30.10 -0.88 -8.90
CA ALA A 640 29.39 -2.14 -9.18
C ALA A 640 28.70 -2.77 -7.95
N LEU A 641 28.68 -2.07 -6.81
CA LEU A 641 28.04 -2.53 -5.56
C LEU A 641 26.59 -2.99 -5.76
N GLY A 642 25.82 -2.30 -6.62
CA GLY A 642 24.43 -2.66 -6.90
C GLY A 642 24.22 -4.05 -7.48
N SER A 643 25.25 -4.67 -8.07
CA SER A 643 25.22 -6.05 -8.56
C SER A 643 25.61 -7.09 -7.49
N LEU A 644 26.40 -6.68 -6.49
CA LEU A 644 26.88 -7.53 -5.41
C LEU A 644 25.84 -7.71 -4.30
N LEU A 645 25.14 -6.65 -3.90
CA LEU A 645 24.17 -6.71 -2.79
C LEU A 645 23.04 -7.74 -3.00
N PRO A 646 22.40 -7.83 -4.19
CA PRO A 646 21.36 -8.84 -4.42
C PRO A 646 21.92 -10.26 -4.42
N CYS A 647 23.13 -10.47 -4.94
CA CYS A 647 23.80 -11.76 -4.94
C CYS A 647 24.13 -12.21 -3.50
N LEU A 648 24.53 -11.29 -2.62
CA LEU A 648 24.78 -11.58 -1.20
C LEU A 648 23.51 -12.00 -0.46
N GLY A 649 22.39 -11.32 -0.70
CA GLY A 649 21.10 -11.69 -0.11
C GLY A 649 20.60 -13.05 -0.59
N LEU A 650 20.69 -13.30 -1.91
CA LEU A 650 20.30 -14.58 -2.50
C LEU A 650 21.20 -15.73 -2.03
N PHE A 651 22.51 -15.49 -1.92
CA PHE A 651 23.47 -16.43 -1.37
C PHE A 651 23.11 -16.85 0.05
N ALA A 652 22.84 -15.89 0.94
CA ALA A 652 22.47 -16.19 2.32
C ALA A 652 21.19 -17.02 2.40
N HIS A 653 20.19 -16.68 1.59
CA HIS A 653 18.93 -17.42 1.54
C HIS A 653 19.12 -18.86 1.04
N LEU A 654 19.74 -19.07 -0.12
CA LEU A 654 19.87 -20.39 -0.73
C LEU A 654 20.79 -21.32 0.07
N VAL A 655 21.85 -20.77 0.67
CA VAL A 655 22.70 -21.55 1.57
C VAL A 655 21.92 -21.91 2.84
N SER A 656 21.23 -20.97 3.50
CA SER A 656 20.38 -21.26 4.66
C SER A 656 19.32 -22.33 4.38
N ASP A 657 18.65 -22.28 3.23
CA ASP A 657 17.66 -23.28 2.83
C ASP A 657 18.30 -24.65 2.58
N THR A 658 19.48 -24.68 1.96
CA THR A 658 20.24 -25.92 1.75
C THR A 658 20.65 -26.55 3.09
N LEU A 659 21.03 -25.75 4.09
CA LEU A 659 21.38 -26.22 5.44
C LEU A 659 20.17 -26.86 6.15
N LEU A 660 19.03 -26.18 6.12
CA LEU A 660 17.79 -26.68 6.73
C LEU A 660 17.28 -27.94 6.03
N GLN A 661 17.32 -27.96 4.68
CA GLN A 661 16.94 -29.13 3.90
C GLN A 661 17.91 -30.29 4.11
N GLY A 662 19.21 -30.02 4.27
CA GLY A 662 20.21 -31.02 4.60
C GLY A 662 19.95 -31.66 5.96
N SER A 663 19.61 -30.85 6.97
CA SER A 663 19.16 -31.34 8.28
C SER A 663 17.88 -32.18 8.17
N ALA A 664 16.84 -31.69 7.49
CA ALA A 664 15.59 -32.45 7.34
C ALA A 664 15.77 -33.77 6.57
N THR A 665 16.68 -33.80 5.59
CA THR A 665 17.00 -35.01 4.81
C THR A 665 17.78 -36.01 5.65
N SER A 666 18.61 -35.54 6.60
CA SER A 666 19.37 -36.41 7.51
C SER A 666 18.46 -37.23 8.43
N HIS A 667 17.27 -36.73 8.80
CA HIS A 667 16.34 -37.43 9.68
C HIS A 667 15.72 -38.70 9.05
N LEU A 668 15.70 -38.78 7.72
CA LEU A 668 15.24 -39.97 6.97
C LEU A 668 16.40 -40.82 6.44
N ALA A 669 17.64 -40.40 6.66
CA ALA A 669 18.83 -41.07 6.16
C ALA A 669 19.35 -42.13 7.15
N PRO A 670 20.07 -43.16 6.68
CA PRO A 670 20.81 -44.05 7.57
C PRO A 670 21.82 -43.28 8.42
N MET A 671 22.14 -43.76 9.63
CA MET A 671 22.91 -43.01 10.65
C MET A 671 24.26 -42.46 10.11
N GLU A 672 25.04 -43.26 9.39
CA GLU A 672 26.34 -42.84 8.83
C GLU A 672 26.23 -41.72 7.76
N PRO A 673 25.41 -41.84 6.70
CA PRO A 673 25.10 -40.74 5.80
C PRO A 673 24.48 -39.51 6.47
N ALA A 674 23.61 -39.70 7.47
CA ALA A 674 22.94 -38.62 8.21
C ALA A 674 23.97 -37.75 8.97
N ASP A 675 24.88 -38.37 9.72
CA ASP A 675 25.93 -37.67 10.47
C ASP A 675 26.90 -36.93 9.54
N ARG A 676 27.31 -37.57 8.43
CA ARG A 676 28.16 -36.93 7.41
C ARG A 676 27.46 -35.73 6.77
N LEU A 677 26.16 -35.83 6.52
CA LEU A 677 25.36 -34.74 5.93
C LEU A 677 25.24 -33.55 6.89
N LEU A 678 24.89 -33.80 8.15
CA LEU A 678 24.78 -32.76 9.19
C LEU A 678 26.11 -32.05 9.42
N GLU A 679 27.22 -32.79 9.50
CA GLU A 679 28.55 -32.21 9.67
C GLU A 679 28.95 -31.35 8.47
N THR A 680 28.70 -31.82 7.26
CA THR A 680 28.99 -31.06 6.04
C THR A 680 28.12 -29.80 5.95
N CYS A 681 26.86 -29.85 6.41
CA CYS A 681 25.99 -28.67 6.51
C CYS A 681 26.54 -27.67 7.54
N ARG A 682 26.91 -28.10 8.74
CA ARG A 682 27.52 -27.20 9.75
C ARG A 682 28.80 -26.54 9.23
N GLN A 683 29.66 -27.31 8.58
CA GLN A 683 30.86 -26.79 7.93
C GLN A 683 30.49 -25.74 6.86
N CYS A 684 29.53 -26.03 5.99
CA CYS A 684 29.06 -25.12 4.95
C CYS A 684 28.56 -23.78 5.53
N GLY A 685 27.76 -23.82 6.59
CA GLY A 685 27.27 -22.62 7.26
C GLY A 685 28.36 -21.81 7.94
N SER A 686 29.31 -22.48 8.60
CA SER A 686 30.47 -21.82 9.23
C SER A 686 31.35 -21.08 8.21
N GLU A 687 31.66 -21.72 7.08
CA GLU A 687 32.44 -21.10 6.00
C GLU A 687 31.69 -19.92 5.35
N ALA A 688 30.37 -20.03 5.20
CA ALA A 688 29.55 -18.93 4.68
C ALA A 688 29.51 -17.72 5.65
N VAL A 689 29.43 -17.97 6.96
CA VAL A 689 29.53 -16.93 8.00
C VAL A 689 30.91 -16.28 8.02
N SER A 690 31.98 -17.06 7.84
CA SER A 690 33.36 -16.56 7.75
C SER A 690 33.54 -15.61 6.57
N TYR A 691 33.05 -16.01 5.39
CA TYR A 691 33.06 -15.15 4.19
C TYR A 691 32.32 -13.82 4.41
N LEU A 692 31.11 -13.86 4.99
CA LEU A 692 30.33 -12.65 5.26
C LEU A 692 30.95 -11.77 6.36
N SER A 693 31.69 -12.36 7.29
CA SER A 693 32.43 -11.61 8.31
C SER A 693 33.64 -10.89 7.69
N ALA A 694 34.34 -11.52 6.74
CA ALA A 694 35.43 -10.88 6.00
C ALA A 694 34.96 -9.70 5.14
N LEU A 695 33.74 -9.76 4.58
CA LEU A 695 33.13 -8.63 3.86
C LEU A 695 32.74 -7.45 4.78
N GLN A 696 32.67 -7.65 6.09
CA GLN A 696 32.38 -6.58 7.04
C GLN A 696 33.63 -5.80 7.45
N ASP A 697 34.79 -6.45 7.44
CA ASP A 697 36.07 -5.80 7.74
C ASP A 697 36.62 -5.13 6.48
N PRO A 698 36.75 -3.78 6.45
CA PRO A 698 37.28 -3.06 5.30
C PRO A 698 38.66 -3.54 4.84
N GLY A 699 39.48 -4.09 5.75
CA GLY A 699 40.80 -4.63 5.44
C GLY A 699 40.81 -6.02 4.81
N MET A 700 39.67 -6.72 4.81
CA MET A 700 39.54 -8.11 4.37
C MET A 700 38.60 -8.29 3.17
N VAL A 701 37.94 -7.22 2.70
CA VAL A 701 37.00 -7.29 1.56
C VAL A 701 37.67 -7.79 0.27
N GLU A 702 38.95 -7.46 0.06
CA GLU A 702 39.72 -7.92 -1.11
C GLU A 702 40.12 -9.40 -1.03
N SER A 703 40.28 -9.94 0.19
CA SER A 703 40.77 -11.30 0.43
C SER A 703 39.66 -12.30 0.78
N ALA A 704 38.40 -11.86 0.89
CA ALA A 704 37.27 -12.72 1.19
C ALA A 704 37.00 -13.73 0.05
N ASP A 705 37.01 -15.02 0.37
CA ASP A 705 36.82 -16.11 -0.59
C ASP A 705 35.67 -17.04 -0.17
N CYS A 706 34.76 -17.34 -1.12
CA CYS A 706 33.61 -18.22 -0.93
C CYS A 706 33.83 -19.65 -1.48
N SER A 707 35.05 -19.98 -1.94
CA SER A 707 35.37 -21.29 -2.55
C SER A 707 35.21 -22.48 -1.60
N LEU A 708 35.38 -22.27 -0.30
CA LEU A 708 35.13 -23.31 0.71
C LEU A 708 33.64 -23.65 0.82
N VAL A 709 32.73 -22.68 0.61
CA VAL A 709 31.28 -22.92 0.58
C VAL A 709 30.90 -23.78 -0.62
N MET A 710 31.47 -23.50 -1.81
CA MET A 710 31.28 -24.35 -3.00
C MET A 710 31.72 -25.79 -2.79
N THR A 711 32.84 -25.98 -2.10
CA THR A 711 33.36 -27.31 -1.78
C THR A 711 32.39 -28.07 -0.87
N CYS A 712 31.81 -27.39 0.13
CA CYS A 712 30.83 -27.99 1.02
C CYS A 712 29.51 -28.32 0.31
N LEU A 713 28.99 -27.42 -0.54
CA LEU A 713 27.77 -27.66 -1.34
C LEU A 713 27.94 -28.85 -2.31
N SER A 714 29.13 -29.00 -2.89
CA SER A 714 29.45 -30.16 -3.74
C SER A 714 29.43 -31.47 -2.95
N ARG A 715 29.93 -31.46 -1.71
CA ARG A 715 29.89 -32.62 -0.80
C ARG A 715 28.47 -32.94 -0.34
N ILE A 716 27.65 -31.93 -0.01
CA ILE A 716 26.22 -32.09 0.30
C ILE A 716 25.49 -32.77 -0.86
N SER A 717 25.78 -32.32 -2.09
CA SER A 717 25.19 -32.91 -3.30
C SER A 717 25.61 -34.37 -3.49
N ALA A 718 26.88 -34.71 -3.26
CA ALA A 718 27.35 -36.09 -3.36
C ALA A 718 26.66 -37.02 -2.36
N ILE A 719 26.44 -36.56 -1.13
CA ILE A 719 25.71 -37.33 -0.10
C ILE A 719 24.22 -37.43 -0.47
N GLY A 720 23.62 -36.36 -1.02
CA GLY A 720 22.24 -36.37 -1.51
C GLY A 720 22.00 -37.43 -2.60
N GLU A 721 22.94 -37.62 -3.53
CA GLU A 721 22.83 -38.67 -4.56
C GLU A 721 22.93 -40.09 -3.97
N GLU A 722 23.73 -40.27 -2.92
CA GLU A 722 23.84 -41.56 -2.20
C GLU A 722 22.51 -41.94 -1.52
N LEU A 723 21.73 -40.94 -1.08
CA LEU A 723 20.49 -41.09 -0.32
C LEU A 723 19.23 -41.30 -1.19
N ARG A 724 19.34 -41.33 -2.52
CA ARG A 724 18.15 -41.56 -3.38
C ARG A 724 17.64 -43.01 -3.25
N PRO A 725 16.33 -43.22 -3.04
CA PRO A 725 15.77 -44.56 -2.92
C PRO A 725 15.90 -45.34 -4.24
N ARG A 726 16.54 -46.51 -4.18
CA ARG A 726 16.64 -47.45 -5.31
C ARG A 726 15.38 -48.32 -5.32
N GLY A 727 14.46 -48.11 -6.26
CA GLY A 727 13.17 -48.83 -6.32
C GLY A 727 13.32 -50.34 -6.55
N LEU A 728 12.47 -51.13 -5.86
CA LEU A 728 12.33 -52.58 -5.98
C LEU A 728 11.52 -52.98 -7.24
N ASP A 729 12.13 -53.84 -8.07
CA ASP A 729 11.55 -54.90 -8.94
C ASP A 729 10.15 -54.77 -9.59
N VAL A 730 9.94 -53.77 -10.45
CA VAL A 730 9.16 -53.97 -11.69
C VAL A 730 10.12 -53.86 -12.86
N LYS A 731 10.22 -54.90 -13.70
CA LYS A 731 11.09 -54.86 -14.88
C LYS A 731 10.72 -53.67 -15.74
N GLN A 732 11.57 -52.65 -15.73
CA GLN A 732 11.41 -51.36 -16.42
C GLN A 732 11.01 -51.50 -17.90
N GLU A 733 11.33 -52.62 -18.55
CA GLU A 733 10.98 -52.91 -19.95
C GLU A 733 9.47 -53.15 -20.22
N GLU A 734 8.65 -53.50 -19.21
CA GLU A 734 7.22 -53.86 -19.40
C GLU A 734 6.22 -52.71 -19.15
N LEU A 735 6.64 -51.63 -18.48
CA LEU A 735 5.75 -50.52 -18.10
C LEU A 735 5.25 -49.69 -19.29
N GLY A 736 6.05 -49.57 -20.35
CA GLY A 736 5.70 -48.78 -21.54
C GLY A 736 4.54 -49.37 -22.35
N ASP A 737 4.47 -50.70 -22.47
CA ASP A 737 3.37 -51.38 -23.18
C ASP A 737 2.08 -51.40 -22.35
N LEU A 738 2.20 -51.26 -21.02
CA LEU A 738 1.08 -51.33 -20.10
C LEU A 738 0.25 -50.04 -20.07
N VAL A 739 0.86 -48.87 -20.29
CA VAL A 739 0.14 -47.59 -20.37
C VAL A 739 -0.86 -47.57 -21.52
N ASP A 740 -0.39 -47.83 -22.74
CA ASP A 740 -1.23 -47.81 -23.95
C ASP A 740 -2.34 -48.88 -23.87
N LYS A 741 -2.00 -50.06 -23.35
CA LYS A 741 -2.96 -51.15 -23.14
C LYS A 741 -4.04 -50.77 -22.13
N GLU A 742 -3.66 -50.16 -21.01
CA GLU A 742 -4.62 -49.79 -19.96
C GLU A 742 -5.52 -48.62 -20.36
N MET A 743 -4.95 -47.60 -21.01
CA MET A 743 -5.72 -46.48 -21.55
C MET A 743 -6.73 -46.96 -22.61
N ALA A 744 -6.34 -47.91 -23.46
CA ALA A 744 -7.24 -48.53 -24.43
C ALA A 744 -8.33 -49.39 -23.76
N ALA A 745 -7.99 -50.17 -22.74
CA ALA A 745 -8.94 -50.97 -21.97
C ALA A 745 -9.97 -50.07 -21.25
N THR A 746 -9.52 -48.95 -20.70
CA THR A 746 -10.36 -47.95 -20.04
C THR A 746 -11.33 -47.32 -21.04
N ALA A 747 -10.87 -46.92 -22.22
CA ALA A 747 -11.72 -46.39 -23.28
C ALA A 747 -12.80 -47.40 -23.72
N ALA A 748 -12.42 -48.67 -23.91
CA ALA A 748 -13.35 -49.75 -24.26
C ALA A 748 -14.39 -50.03 -23.15
N ALA A 749 -13.98 -49.94 -21.88
CA ALA A 749 -14.89 -50.08 -20.74
C ALA A 749 -15.95 -48.95 -20.72
N ILE A 750 -15.55 -47.71 -21.03
CA ILE A 750 -16.48 -46.57 -21.13
C ILE A 750 -17.44 -46.73 -22.31
N GLU A 751 -16.96 -47.18 -23.47
CA GLU A 751 -17.82 -47.45 -24.64
C GLU A 751 -18.84 -48.56 -24.34
N THR A 752 -18.40 -49.62 -23.68
CA THR A 752 -19.28 -50.72 -23.24
C THR A 752 -20.31 -50.23 -22.23
N ALA A 753 -19.90 -49.41 -21.27
CA ALA A 753 -20.76 -48.77 -20.30
C ALA A 753 -21.83 -47.88 -20.98
N ALA A 754 -21.43 -47.06 -21.96
CA ALA A 754 -22.34 -46.22 -22.73
C ALA A 754 -23.37 -47.05 -23.51
N ALA A 755 -22.93 -48.10 -24.22
CA ALA A 755 -23.83 -48.99 -24.97
C ALA A 755 -24.86 -49.68 -24.06
N ARG A 756 -24.44 -50.10 -22.86
CA ARG A 756 -25.33 -50.72 -21.88
C ARG A 756 -26.36 -49.72 -21.33
N ILE A 757 -26.01 -48.45 -21.14
CA ILE A 757 -26.97 -47.40 -20.78
C ILE A 757 -28.01 -47.19 -21.88
N GLU A 758 -27.59 -47.18 -23.14
CA GLU A 758 -28.53 -47.07 -24.28
C GLU A 758 -29.48 -48.26 -24.37
N GLU A 759 -28.99 -49.48 -24.12
CA GLU A 759 -29.83 -50.68 -24.05
C GLU A 759 -30.87 -50.57 -22.92
N MET A 760 -30.46 -50.10 -21.73
CA MET A 760 -31.38 -49.86 -20.61
C MET A 760 -32.44 -48.81 -20.95
N LEU A 761 -32.04 -47.73 -21.65
CA LEU A 761 -32.96 -46.68 -22.08
C LEU A 761 -34.02 -47.24 -23.05
N SER A 762 -33.60 -48.09 -23.99
CA SER A 762 -34.52 -48.76 -24.91
C SER A 762 -35.47 -49.72 -24.19
N LYS A 763 -34.99 -50.46 -23.18
CA LYS A 763 -35.83 -51.36 -22.37
C LYS A 763 -36.84 -50.59 -21.50
N ALA A 764 -36.41 -49.49 -20.87
CA ALA A 764 -37.28 -48.63 -20.08
C ALA A 764 -38.43 -48.08 -20.95
N ARG A 765 -38.13 -47.60 -22.17
CA ARG A 765 -39.14 -47.14 -23.14
C ARG A 765 -40.17 -48.19 -23.53
N ALA A 766 -39.77 -49.46 -23.60
CA ALA A 766 -40.67 -50.55 -23.98
C ALA A 766 -41.48 -51.11 -22.80
N GLY A 767 -40.97 -51.03 -21.57
CA GLY A 767 -41.53 -51.72 -20.40
C GLY A 767 -42.11 -50.83 -19.30
N ASP A 768 -41.70 -49.55 -19.20
CA ASP A 768 -42.18 -48.62 -18.18
C ASP A 768 -43.24 -47.66 -18.74
N THR A 769 -44.14 -47.16 -17.89
CA THR A 769 -45.20 -46.20 -18.27
C THR A 769 -45.38 -45.11 -17.22
N GLY A 770 -45.92 -43.95 -17.64
CA GLY A 770 -46.21 -42.82 -16.76
C GLY A 770 -44.95 -42.20 -16.13
N VAL A 771 -45.08 -41.71 -14.90
CA VAL A 771 -44.01 -41.01 -14.17
C VAL A 771 -42.72 -41.84 -14.05
N LYS A 772 -42.84 -43.18 -13.96
CA LYS A 772 -41.67 -44.07 -13.87
C LYS A 772 -40.81 -44.02 -15.14
N LEU A 773 -41.44 -43.96 -16.31
CA LEU A 773 -40.72 -43.85 -17.59
C LEU A 773 -39.99 -42.51 -17.69
N GLU A 774 -40.66 -41.40 -17.36
CA GLU A 774 -40.08 -40.05 -17.41
C GLU A 774 -38.85 -39.91 -16.49
N VAL A 775 -38.92 -40.49 -15.29
CA VAL A 775 -37.81 -40.51 -14.34
C VAL A 775 -36.64 -41.36 -14.87
N ASN A 776 -36.93 -42.57 -15.36
CA ASN A 776 -35.92 -43.48 -15.88
C ASN A 776 -35.21 -42.93 -17.13
N GLU A 777 -35.95 -42.31 -18.07
CA GLU A 777 -35.36 -41.69 -19.26
C GLU A 777 -34.44 -40.52 -18.92
N ARG A 778 -34.84 -39.66 -17.98
CA ARG A 778 -34.05 -38.49 -17.57
C ARG A 778 -32.74 -38.91 -16.91
N ILE A 779 -32.79 -39.91 -16.02
CA ILE A 779 -31.62 -40.45 -15.33
C ILE A 779 -30.66 -41.11 -16.33
N LEU A 780 -31.15 -42.05 -17.15
CA LEU A 780 -30.32 -42.76 -18.13
C LEU A 780 -29.75 -41.82 -19.20
N GLY A 781 -30.51 -40.81 -19.64
CA GLY A 781 -30.01 -39.77 -20.54
C GLY A 781 -28.86 -38.96 -19.94
N SER A 782 -28.95 -38.62 -18.65
CA SER A 782 -27.87 -37.92 -17.94
C SER A 782 -26.64 -38.82 -17.77
N CYS A 783 -26.83 -40.11 -17.44
CA CYS A 783 -25.75 -41.09 -17.35
C CYS A 783 -25.03 -41.29 -18.69
N THR A 784 -25.77 -41.26 -19.80
CA THR A 784 -25.22 -41.33 -21.16
C THR A 784 -24.32 -40.13 -21.45
N GLY A 785 -24.80 -38.91 -21.13
CA GLY A 785 -24.01 -37.68 -21.29
C GLY A 785 -22.73 -37.69 -20.44
N LEU A 786 -22.78 -38.26 -19.23
CA LEU A 786 -21.59 -38.43 -18.40
C LEU A 786 -20.59 -39.40 -19.02
N MET A 787 -21.03 -40.57 -19.52
CA MET A 787 -20.13 -41.52 -20.19
C MET A 787 -19.47 -40.92 -21.43
N GLN A 788 -20.20 -40.14 -22.22
CA GLN A 788 -19.65 -39.43 -23.38
C GLN A 788 -18.58 -38.41 -22.98
N ALA A 789 -18.82 -37.62 -21.92
CA ALA A 789 -17.85 -36.65 -21.43
C ALA A 789 -16.56 -37.35 -20.92
N ILE A 790 -16.70 -38.50 -20.27
CA ILE A 790 -15.57 -39.28 -19.76
C ILE A 790 -14.78 -39.91 -20.91
N HIS A 791 -15.46 -40.38 -21.96
CA HIS A 791 -14.80 -40.90 -23.17
C HIS A 791 -13.91 -39.84 -23.83
N VAL A 792 -14.44 -38.62 -24.01
CA VAL A 792 -13.67 -37.48 -24.53
C VAL A 792 -12.47 -37.16 -23.64
N LEU A 793 -12.61 -37.26 -22.31
CA LEU A 793 -11.51 -37.03 -21.37
C LEU A 793 -10.41 -38.07 -21.50
N VAL A 794 -10.75 -39.36 -21.60
CA VAL A 794 -9.76 -40.44 -21.74
C VAL A 794 -9.01 -40.32 -23.06
N LEU A 795 -9.70 -39.97 -24.15
CA LEU A 795 -9.05 -39.68 -25.44
C LEU A 795 -8.11 -38.46 -25.36
N ALA A 796 -8.55 -37.37 -24.72
CA ALA A 796 -7.70 -36.19 -24.54
C ALA A 796 -6.48 -36.48 -23.66
N SER A 797 -6.62 -37.34 -22.64
CA SER A 797 -5.50 -37.78 -21.79
C SER A 797 -4.50 -38.61 -22.61
N LYS A 798 -4.99 -39.53 -23.45
CA LYS A 798 -4.16 -40.32 -24.36
C LYS A 798 -3.40 -39.44 -25.37
N ASP A 799 -4.05 -38.45 -25.94
CA ASP A 799 -3.43 -37.52 -26.88
C ASP A 799 -2.34 -36.66 -26.21
N LEU A 800 -2.59 -36.20 -24.97
CA LEU A 800 -1.60 -35.48 -24.17
C LEU A 800 -0.40 -36.35 -23.81
N GLN A 801 -0.62 -37.62 -23.45
CA GLN A 801 0.47 -38.56 -23.16
C GLN A 801 1.38 -38.75 -24.37
N ARG A 802 0.82 -38.87 -25.57
CA ARG A 802 1.60 -38.96 -26.82
C ARG A 802 2.46 -37.71 -27.04
N GLU A 803 1.92 -36.51 -26.82
CA GLU A 803 2.67 -35.25 -26.92
C GLU A 803 3.82 -35.18 -25.90
N ILE A 804 3.59 -35.56 -24.65
CA ILE A 804 4.60 -35.58 -23.58
C ILE A 804 5.76 -36.49 -23.96
N VAL A 805 5.46 -37.68 -24.48
CA VAL A 805 6.48 -38.64 -24.90
C VAL A 805 7.25 -38.10 -26.11
N GLU A 806 6.55 -37.56 -27.11
CA GLU A 806 7.17 -37.01 -28.33
C GLU A 806 8.11 -35.83 -28.05
N SER A 807 7.73 -34.96 -27.13
CA SER A 807 8.53 -33.79 -26.71
C SER A 807 9.64 -34.13 -25.72
N GLY A 808 9.45 -35.11 -24.83
CA GLY A 808 10.36 -35.41 -23.71
C GLY A 808 11.37 -36.56 -23.94
N ARG A 809 11.20 -37.38 -24.98
CA ARG A 809 12.03 -38.60 -25.16
C ARG A 809 13.41 -38.37 -25.77
N GLY A 810 13.63 -37.27 -26.50
CA GLY A 810 14.85 -37.09 -27.29
C GLY A 810 15.08 -38.24 -28.27
N ALA A 811 16.22 -38.92 -28.19
CA ALA A 811 16.53 -40.11 -29.01
C ALA A 811 15.99 -41.44 -28.44
N ALA A 812 15.38 -41.43 -27.25
CA ALA A 812 14.88 -42.64 -26.59
C ALA A 812 13.55 -43.12 -27.20
N SER A 813 13.27 -44.42 -27.05
CA SER A 813 11.98 -44.98 -27.43
C SER A 813 10.87 -44.57 -26.44
N PRO A 814 9.59 -44.52 -26.86
CA PRO A 814 8.45 -44.30 -25.95
C PRO A 814 8.46 -45.22 -24.72
N LYS A 815 8.85 -46.49 -24.92
CA LYS A 815 8.96 -47.48 -23.84
C LYS A 815 10.03 -47.10 -22.82
N GLU A 816 11.21 -46.71 -23.30
CA GLU A 816 12.29 -46.23 -22.44
C GLU A 816 11.92 -44.94 -21.69
N PHE A 817 11.11 -44.08 -22.29
CA PHE A 817 10.64 -42.86 -21.63
C PHE A 817 9.73 -43.17 -20.43
N TYR A 818 8.75 -44.06 -20.60
CA TYR A 818 7.89 -44.50 -19.50
C TYR A 818 8.65 -45.29 -18.43
N ALA A 819 9.62 -46.11 -18.83
CA ALA A 819 10.51 -46.85 -17.93
C ALA A 819 11.36 -45.92 -17.05
N LYS A 820 11.94 -44.87 -17.63
CA LYS A 820 12.73 -43.85 -16.92
C LYS A 820 11.88 -43.00 -15.96
N ASN A 821 10.57 -42.94 -16.19
CA ASN A 821 9.62 -42.22 -15.35
C ASN A 821 8.65 -43.19 -14.64
N SER A 822 9.15 -44.33 -14.15
CA SER A 822 8.33 -45.46 -13.65
C SER A 822 7.22 -45.08 -12.68
N ARG A 823 7.50 -44.25 -11.65
CA ARG A 823 6.49 -43.80 -10.67
C ARG A 823 5.36 -42.99 -11.28
N TRP A 824 5.69 -42.12 -12.24
CA TRP A 824 4.66 -41.34 -12.95
C TRP A 824 3.82 -42.26 -13.84
N THR A 825 4.46 -43.20 -14.52
CA THR A 825 3.83 -44.21 -15.37
C THR A 825 2.86 -45.11 -14.57
N GLU A 826 3.24 -45.55 -13.37
CA GLU A 826 2.38 -46.35 -12.49
C GLU A 826 1.16 -45.57 -11.99
N GLY A 827 1.36 -44.32 -11.57
CA GLY A 827 0.25 -43.43 -11.17
C GLY A 827 -0.75 -43.19 -12.29
N LEU A 828 -0.27 -43.09 -13.53
CA LEU A 828 -1.09 -42.92 -14.73
C LEU A 828 -1.94 -44.16 -15.04
N ILE A 829 -1.33 -45.36 -14.96
CA ILE A 829 -2.01 -46.65 -15.18
C ILE A 829 -3.08 -46.87 -14.10
N SER A 830 -2.75 -46.60 -12.84
CA SER A 830 -3.68 -46.75 -11.71
C SER A 830 -4.90 -45.83 -11.85
N ALA A 831 -4.67 -44.55 -12.18
CA ALA A 831 -5.74 -43.59 -12.40
C ALA A 831 -6.64 -43.99 -13.59
N SER A 832 -6.06 -44.54 -14.67
CA SER A 832 -6.84 -45.04 -15.81
C SER A 832 -7.75 -46.21 -15.40
N LYS A 833 -7.22 -47.20 -14.67
CA LYS A 833 -7.99 -48.35 -14.16
C LYS A 833 -9.18 -47.92 -13.31
N ALA A 834 -8.97 -46.96 -12.41
CA ALA A 834 -10.02 -46.45 -11.54
C ALA A 834 -11.18 -45.83 -12.35
N VAL A 835 -10.88 -45.10 -13.43
CA VAL A 835 -11.90 -44.55 -14.34
C VAL A 835 -12.69 -45.66 -15.02
N GLY A 836 -12.03 -46.70 -15.53
CA GLY A 836 -12.70 -47.83 -16.20
C GLY A 836 -13.60 -48.64 -15.25
N TRP A 837 -13.13 -48.88 -14.02
CA TRP A 837 -13.93 -49.53 -12.98
C TRP A 837 -15.13 -48.67 -12.58
N GLY A 838 -14.92 -47.37 -12.33
CA GLY A 838 -15.98 -46.43 -11.98
C GLY A 838 -17.07 -46.36 -13.04
N ALA A 839 -16.71 -46.47 -14.33
CA ALA A 839 -17.67 -46.53 -15.44
C ALA A 839 -18.59 -47.75 -15.34
N THR A 840 -18.02 -48.92 -15.04
CA THR A 840 -18.79 -50.17 -14.90
C THR A 840 -19.74 -50.09 -13.72
N VAL A 841 -19.25 -49.66 -12.55
CA VAL A 841 -20.05 -49.58 -11.32
C VAL A 841 -21.18 -48.56 -11.43
N MET A 842 -20.94 -47.43 -12.09
CA MET A 842 -22.00 -46.43 -12.31
C MET A 842 -23.14 -46.99 -13.18
N VAL A 843 -22.82 -47.78 -14.20
CA VAL A 843 -23.82 -48.42 -15.06
C VAL A 843 -24.60 -49.48 -14.31
N ASP A 844 -23.93 -50.29 -13.48
CA ASP A 844 -24.61 -51.26 -12.63
C ASP A 844 -25.57 -50.57 -11.64
N ALA A 845 -25.16 -49.47 -11.03
CA ALA A 845 -26.03 -48.68 -10.14
C ALA A 845 -27.22 -48.09 -10.91
N ALA A 846 -27.02 -47.59 -12.12
CA ALA A 846 -28.09 -47.06 -12.97
C ALA A 846 -29.10 -48.17 -13.36
N ASP A 847 -28.62 -49.36 -13.68
CA ASP A 847 -29.44 -50.55 -13.98
C ASP A 847 -30.32 -50.94 -12.79
N LEU A 848 -29.72 -51.00 -11.60
CA LEU A 848 -30.45 -51.32 -10.36
C LEU A 848 -31.53 -50.29 -10.04
N VAL A 849 -31.23 -48.98 -10.21
CA VAL A 849 -32.21 -47.90 -10.00
C VAL A 849 -33.39 -48.02 -10.98
N VAL A 850 -33.12 -48.27 -12.26
CA VAL A 850 -34.18 -48.42 -13.29
C VAL A 850 -35.05 -49.66 -13.04
N GLN A 851 -34.44 -50.75 -12.57
CA GLN A 851 -35.16 -51.96 -12.14
C GLN A 851 -35.95 -51.79 -10.83
N GLY A 852 -35.77 -50.67 -10.11
CA GLY A 852 -36.38 -50.43 -8.80
C GLY A 852 -35.78 -51.27 -7.67
N LYS A 853 -34.59 -51.84 -7.87
CA LYS A 853 -33.85 -52.65 -6.88
C LYS A 853 -32.70 -51.89 -6.23
N GLY A 854 -32.26 -50.79 -6.84
CA GLY A 854 -31.19 -49.91 -6.36
C GLY A 854 -31.74 -48.62 -5.76
N THR A 855 -30.85 -47.88 -5.09
CA THR A 855 -31.20 -46.59 -4.46
C THR A 855 -30.71 -45.42 -5.30
N PHE A 856 -31.46 -44.32 -5.29
CA PHE A 856 -31.06 -43.09 -5.98
C PHE A 856 -29.76 -42.53 -5.37
N GLU A 857 -29.52 -42.75 -4.08
CA GLU A 857 -28.29 -42.39 -3.37
C GLU A 857 -27.06 -43.11 -3.90
N GLU A 858 -27.16 -44.41 -4.17
CA GLU A 858 -26.07 -45.22 -4.72
C GLU A 858 -25.63 -44.69 -6.09
N LEU A 859 -26.58 -44.39 -6.97
CA LEU A 859 -26.27 -43.78 -8.28
C LEU A 859 -25.60 -42.40 -8.14
N MET A 860 -26.06 -41.57 -7.19
CA MET A 860 -25.42 -40.28 -6.92
C MET A 860 -23.97 -40.46 -6.44
N VAL A 861 -23.69 -41.45 -5.59
CA VAL A 861 -22.34 -41.72 -5.09
C VAL A 861 -21.44 -42.23 -6.21
N CYS A 862 -21.89 -43.21 -7.00
CA CYS A 862 -21.12 -43.75 -8.12
C CYS A 862 -20.78 -42.68 -9.16
N SER A 863 -21.72 -41.76 -9.46
CA SER A 863 -21.48 -40.64 -10.38
C SER A 863 -20.42 -39.65 -9.89
N ARG A 864 -20.32 -39.43 -8.57
CA ARG A 864 -19.28 -38.58 -7.98
C ARG A 864 -17.93 -39.28 -7.91
N GLU A 865 -17.93 -40.59 -7.63
CA GLU A 865 -16.72 -41.39 -7.54
C GLU A 865 -15.99 -41.46 -8.88
N ILE A 866 -16.72 -41.72 -9.97
CA ILE A 866 -16.12 -41.74 -11.30
C ILE A 866 -15.57 -40.37 -11.71
N ALA A 867 -16.24 -39.26 -11.33
CA ALA A 867 -15.73 -37.92 -11.54
C ALA A 867 -14.41 -37.69 -10.78
N ALA A 868 -14.31 -38.17 -9.53
CA ALA A 868 -13.06 -38.13 -8.76
C ALA A 868 -11.95 -38.95 -9.42
N SER A 869 -12.23 -40.15 -9.92
CA SER A 869 -11.26 -40.97 -10.67
C SER A 869 -10.78 -40.25 -11.94
N THR A 870 -11.67 -39.55 -12.66
CA THR A 870 -11.25 -38.77 -13.84
C THR A 870 -10.40 -37.55 -13.48
N ALA A 871 -10.63 -36.92 -12.34
CA ALA A 871 -9.78 -35.84 -11.85
C ALA A 871 -8.39 -36.35 -11.46
N GLN A 872 -8.28 -37.54 -10.87
CA GLN A 872 -7.00 -38.21 -10.62
C GLN A 872 -6.25 -38.48 -11.93
N LEU A 873 -6.93 -38.96 -12.98
CA LEU A 873 -6.32 -39.18 -14.29
C LEU A 873 -5.80 -37.88 -14.93
N VAL A 874 -6.54 -36.78 -14.79
CA VAL A 874 -6.10 -35.44 -15.26
C VAL A 874 -4.87 -34.96 -14.49
N ALA A 875 -4.87 -35.14 -13.17
CA ALA A 875 -3.72 -34.77 -12.33
C ALA A 875 -2.48 -35.58 -12.71
N ALA A 876 -2.60 -36.91 -12.84
CA ALA A 876 -1.52 -37.78 -13.29
C ALA A 876 -1.00 -37.39 -14.68
N SER A 877 -1.90 -37.05 -15.61
CA SER A 877 -1.53 -36.65 -16.98
C SER A 877 -0.82 -35.28 -17.05
N LYS A 878 -1.06 -34.38 -16.08
CA LYS A 878 -0.50 -33.01 -16.08
C LYS A 878 0.96 -32.92 -15.59
N VAL A 879 1.42 -33.86 -14.76
CA VAL A 879 2.74 -33.78 -14.06
C VAL A 879 3.92 -33.55 -15.02
N LYS A 880 3.86 -34.09 -16.23
CA LYS A 880 4.93 -34.01 -17.24
C LYS A 880 4.53 -33.19 -18.47
N ALA A 881 3.37 -32.55 -18.45
CA ALA A 881 2.87 -31.73 -19.55
C ALA A 881 3.49 -30.33 -19.54
N ASP A 882 3.75 -29.78 -20.72
CA ASP A 882 4.06 -28.36 -20.88
C ASP A 882 2.84 -27.51 -20.45
N LYS A 883 3.10 -26.38 -19.79
CA LYS A 883 2.07 -25.44 -19.34
C LYS A 883 1.30 -24.83 -20.51
N ASP A 884 1.94 -24.69 -21.67
CA ASP A 884 1.36 -24.09 -22.88
C ASP A 884 0.81 -25.14 -23.88
N SER A 885 0.70 -26.41 -23.46
CA SER A 885 0.20 -27.50 -24.31
C SER A 885 -1.28 -27.32 -24.69
N ALA A 886 -1.56 -27.39 -26.00
CA ALA A 886 -2.93 -27.37 -26.52
C ALA A 886 -3.73 -28.62 -26.11
N ASN A 887 -3.09 -29.79 -25.99
CA ASN A 887 -3.75 -31.01 -25.53
C ASN A 887 -4.01 -30.98 -24.02
N LEU A 888 -3.17 -30.29 -23.23
CA LEU A 888 -3.46 -30.04 -21.81
C LEU A 888 -4.70 -29.15 -21.65
N CYS A 889 -4.86 -28.12 -22.49
CA CYS A 889 -6.06 -27.27 -22.50
C CYS A 889 -7.32 -28.08 -22.83
N LYS A 890 -7.27 -28.94 -23.85
CA LYS A 890 -8.37 -29.86 -24.21
C LYS A 890 -8.72 -30.82 -23.08
N LEU A 891 -7.72 -31.41 -22.42
CA LEU A 891 -7.94 -32.31 -21.28
C LEU A 891 -8.62 -31.59 -20.11
N GLN A 892 -8.22 -30.36 -19.81
CA GLN A 892 -8.87 -29.54 -18.77
C GLN A 892 -10.31 -29.17 -19.14
N GLN A 893 -10.59 -28.88 -20.42
CA GLN A 893 -11.94 -28.63 -20.89
C GLN A 893 -12.82 -29.89 -20.77
N ALA A 894 -12.30 -31.06 -21.16
CA ALA A 894 -12.98 -32.33 -21.01
C ALA A 894 -13.29 -32.65 -19.53
N SER A 895 -12.36 -32.35 -18.61
CA SER A 895 -12.57 -32.48 -17.16
C SER A 895 -13.71 -31.62 -16.63
N ARG A 896 -13.84 -30.37 -17.11
CA ARG A 896 -15.00 -29.53 -16.77
C ARG A 896 -16.31 -30.12 -17.31
N GLY A 897 -16.28 -30.67 -18.52
CA GLY A 897 -17.42 -31.39 -19.11
C GLY A 897 -17.88 -32.57 -18.26
N VAL A 898 -16.95 -33.38 -17.74
CA VAL A 898 -17.27 -34.49 -16.83
C VAL A 898 -17.92 -34.01 -15.53
N ASN A 899 -17.40 -32.94 -14.93
CA ASN A 899 -18.00 -32.37 -13.71
C ASN A 899 -19.43 -31.83 -13.96
N GLN A 900 -19.64 -31.16 -15.09
CA GLN A 900 -20.97 -30.66 -15.47
C GLN A 900 -21.97 -31.80 -15.71
N ALA A 901 -21.55 -32.84 -16.45
CA ALA A 901 -22.39 -34.01 -16.70
C ALA A 901 -22.69 -34.79 -15.41
N THR A 902 -21.73 -34.87 -14.48
CA THR A 902 -21.91 -35.47 -13.14
C THR A 902 -22.96 -34.71 -12.33
N ALA A 903 -22.89 -33.38 -12.33
CA ALA A 903 -23.92 -32.55 -11.70
C ALA A 903 -25.30 -32.79 -12.33
N GLY A 904 -25.36 -32.96 -13.66
CA GLY A 904 -26.58 -33.35 -14.37
C GLY A 904 -27.16 -34.69 -13.91
N VAL A 905 -26.34 -35.72 -13.74
CA VAL A 905 -26.77 -37.03 -13.21
C VAL A 905 -27.33 -36.88 -11.79
N VAL A 906 -26.63 -36.17 -10.90
CA VAL A 906 -27.08 -35.94 -9.52
C VAL A 906 -28.40 -35.18 -9.48
N ALA A 907 -28.55 -34.14 -10.30
CA ALA A 907 -29.78 -33.35 -10.39
C ALA A 907 -30.96 -34.19 -10.89
N SER A 908 -30.77 -34.95 -11.97
CA SER A 908 -31.80 -35.85 -12.53
C SER A 908 -32.20 -36.93 -11.55
N THR A 909 -31.23 -37.48 -10.81
CA THR A 909 -31.44 -38.53 -9.80
C THR A 909 -32.20 -37.98 -8.59
N LYS A 910 -31.86 -36.77 -8.11
CA LYS A 910 -32.57 -36.10 -7.01
C LYS A 910 -34.01 -35.70 -7.39
N ALA A 911 -34.20 -35.17 -8.60
CA ALA A 911 -35.53 -34.84 -9.12
C ALA A 911 -36.38 -36.10 -9.28
N GLY A 912 -35.77 -37.19 -9.78
CA GLY A 912 -36.41 -38.50 -9.88
C GLY A 912 -36.87 -39.04 -8.53
N LYS A 913 -36.00 -38.94 -7.50
CA LYS A 913 -36.34 -39.32 -6.13
C LYS A 913 -37.56 -38.55 -5.60
N SER A 914 -37.58 -37.22 -5.70
CA SER A 914 -38.70 -36.41 -5.21
C SER A 914 -40.01 -36.72 -5.92
N GLN A 915 -39.99 -36.98 -7.23
CA GLN A 915 -41.20 -37.33 -8.01
C GLN A 915 -41.77 -38.72 -7.66
N VAL A 916 -40.95 -39.62 -7.10
CA VAL A 916 -41.37 -40.94 -6.62
C VAL A 916 -41.85 -40.90 -5.17
N GLU A 917 -41.24 -40.07 -4.31
CA GLU A 917 -41.57 -39.95 -2.88
C GLU A 917 -42.82 -39.10 -2.57
N GLU A 918 -43.22 -38.17 -3.45
CA GLU A 918 -44.38 -37.28 -3.24
C GLU A 918 -45.73 -38.03 -3.17
N LYS A 919 -45.74 -39.34 -3.43
CA LYS A 919 -46.93 -40.20 -3.40
C LYS A 919 -47.24 -40.81 -2.01
N ASP A 920 -46.35 -40.68 -1.03
CA ASP A 920 -46.55 -41.15 0.35
C ASP A 920 -47.06 -40.03 1.29
N SER A 921 -48.00 -39.19 0.83
CA SER A 921 -48.60 -38.14 1.68
C SER A 921 -49.48 -38.76 2.78
N MET A 922 -49.16 -38.50 4.05
CA MET A 922 -49.93 -38.99 5.19
C MET A 922 -51.37 -38.46 5.17
N ASP A 923 -52.35 -39.35 5.04
CA ASP A 923 -53.77 -39.03 5.13
C ASP A 923 -54.25 -39.06 6.60
N PHE A 924 -54.51 -37.88 7.15
CA PHE A 924 -54.97 -37.69 8.53
C PHE A 924 -56.49 -37.68 8.68
N SER A 925 -57.24 -37.83 7.59
CA SER A 925 -58.69 -37.55 7.55
C SER A 925 -59.55 -38.53 8.37
N SER A 926 -59.02 -39.71 8.74
CA SER A 926 -59.74 -40.75 9.48
C SER A 926 -59.25 -41.01 10.92
N MET A 927 -58.38 -40.15 11.47
CA MET A 927 -57.72 -40.41 12.77
C MET A 927 -58.23 -39.55 13.93
N THR A 928 -58.36 -40.16 15.11
CA THR A 928 -58.71 -39.48 16.37
C THR A 928 -57.48 -38.82 17.01
N LEU A 929 -57.68 -37.78 17.85
CA LEU A 929 -56.61 -37.04 18.54
C LEU A 929 -55.63 -37.96 19.30
N THR A 930 -56.14 -39.01 19.95
CA THR A 930 -55.32 -39.99 20.67
C THR A 930 -54.47 -40.84 19.73
N GLN A 931 -55.00 -41.21 18.56
CA GLN A 931 -54.25 -41.94 17.54
C GLN A 931 -53.16 -41.06 16.90
N ILE A 932 -53.44 -39.77 16.70
CA ILE A 932 -52.44 -38.79 16.21
C ILE A 932 -51.31 -38.64 17.23
N LYS A 933 -51.62 -38.45 18.53
CA LYS A 933 -50.58 -38.38 19.58
C LYS A 933 -49.75 -39.66 19.70
N ARG A 934 -50.38 -40.82 19.50
CA ARG A 934 -49.66 -42.09 19.47
C ARG A 934 -48.71 -42.17 18.27
N GLN A 935 -49.19 -41.81 17.07
CA GLN A 935 -48.33 -41.75 15.89
C GLN A 935 -47.23 -40.69 16.01
N GLU A 936 -47.49 -39.55 16.64
CA GLU A 936 -46.46 -38.54 16.93
C GLU A 936 -45.36 -39.13 17.82
N MET A 937 -45.74 -39.85 18.88
CA MET A 937 -44.78 -40.51 19.76
C MET A 937 -44.02 -41.64 19.03
N ASP A 938 -44.70 -42.43 18.20
CA ASP A 938 -44.10 -43.50 17.39
C ASP A 938 -43.13 -42.90 16.33
N LEU A 939 -43.47 -41.75 15.72
CA LEU A 939 -42.60 -41.00 14.81
C LEU A 939 -41.40 -40.39 15.54
N GLN A 940 -41.58 -39.86 16.76
CA GLN A 940 -40.47 -39.37 17.59
C GLN A 940 -39.49 -40.50 17.93
N VAL A 941 -39.98 -41.69 18.27
CA VAL A 941 -39.14 -42.89 18.44
C VAL A 941 -38.42 -43.22 17.15
N ARG A 942 -39.12 -43.19 16.02
CA ARG A 942 -38.51 -43.47 14.70
C ARG A 942 -37.42 -42.46 14.32
N VAL A 943 -37.60 -41.18 14.65
CA VAL A 943 -36.57 -40.14 14.46
C VAL A 943 -35.33 -40.48 15.27
N LEU A 944 -35.46 -40.82 16.56
CA LEU A 944 -34.33 -41.19 17.41
C LEU A 944 -33.62 -42.46 16.90
N GLU A 945 -34.37 -43.45 16.40
CA GLU A 945 -33.79 -44.65 15.77
C GLU A 945 -32.98 -44.30 14.51
N LEU A 946 -33.51 -43.44 13.64
CA LEU A 946 -32.86 -43.02 12.41
C LEU A 946 -31.62 -42.15 12.69
N GLU A 947 -31.66 -41.27 13.68
CA GLU A 947 -30.49 -40.49 14.12
C GLU A 947 -29.37 -41.42 14.62
N ASN A 948 -29.71 -42.45 15.40
CA ASN A 948 -28.74 -43.44 15.86
C ASN A 948 -28.19 -44.29 14.69
N GLN A 949 -29.05 -44.71 13.75
CA GLN A 949 -28.61 -45.42 12.54
C GLN A 949 -27.70 -44.57 11.67
N LEU A 950 -28.04 -43.29 11.45
CA LEU A 950 -27.21 -42.33 10.72
C LEU A 950 -25.83 -42.19 11.38
N GLN A 951 -25.78 -42.09 12.71
CA GLN A 951 -24.52 -42.01 13.43
C GLN A 951 -23.67 -43.28 13.27
N LYS A 952 -24.29 -44.47 13.29
CA LYS A 952 -23.62 -45.75 13.05
C LYS A 952 -23.10 -45.88 11.61
N GLU A 953 -23.90 -45.49 10.61
CA GLU A 953 -23.46 -45.53 9.21
C GLU A 953 -22.37 -44.49 8.92
N ARG A 954 -22.38 -43.32 9.58
CA ARG A 954 -21.26 -42.37 9.53
C ARG A 954 -19.98 -42.95 10.12
N LEU A 955 -20.09 -43.69 11.23
CA LEU A 955 -18.96 -44.39 11.83
C LEU A 955 -18.41 -45.44 10.87
N LYS A 956 -19.26 -46.32 10.32
CA LYS A 956 -18.87 -47.34 9.34
C LYS A 956 -18.30 -46.75 8.05
N LEU A 957 -18.84 -45.63 7.57
CA LEU A 957 -18.30 -44.92 6.40
C LEU A 957 -16.92 -44.33 6.72
N GLY A 958 -16.76 -43.77 7.92
CA GLY A 958 -15.46 -43.36 8.45
C GLY A 958 -14.48 -44.53 8.48
N GLU A 959 -14.90 -45.67 9.03
CA GLU A 959 -14.14 -46.93 9.06
C GLU A 959 -13.82 -47.45 7.66
N LEU A 960 -14.74 -47.34 6.69
CA LEU A 960 -14.52 -47.76 5.30
C LEU A 960 -13.59 -46.81 4.53
N ARG A 961 -13.63 -45.50 4.80
CA ARG A 961 -12.68 -44.54 4.22
C ARG A 961 -11.29 -44.76 4.78
N LYS A 962 -11.24 -44.94 6.09
CA LYS A 962 -10.11 -45.48 6.81
C LYS A 962 -9.65 -46.81 6.17
N LYS A 963 -10.57 -47.74 5.81
CA LYS A 963 -10.31 -48.98 5.05
C LYS A 963 -9.80 -48.80 3.61
N HIS A 964 -10.25 -47.77 2.93
CA HIS A 964 -9.75 -47.43 1.59
C HIS A 964 -8.35 -46.82 1.69
N TYR A 965 -8.06 -46.27 2.86
CA TYR A 965 -6.87 -45.51 3.09
C TYR A 965 -5.64 -46.39 3.26
N GLU A 966 -5.67 -47.50 4.02
CA GLU A 966 -4.48 -48.40 4.03
C GLU A 966 -4.21 -49.05 2.69
N LEU A 967 -5.24 -49.57 2.02
CA LEU A 967 -5.04 -50.38 0.81
C LEU A 967 -4.29 -49.59 -0.26
N ALA A 968 -4.43 -48.26 -0.25
CA ALA A 968 -3.68 -47.36 -1.12
C ALA A 968 -2.22 -47.10 -0.67
N GLY A 969 -1.90 -47.17 0.63
CA GLY A 969 -0.53 -47.01 1.14
C GLY A 969 0.35 -48.25 0.92
N VAL A 970 -0.23 -49.45 1.00
CA VAL A 970 0.46 -50.73 0.72
C VAL A 970 0.88 -50.84 -0.76
N ALA A 971 0.09 -50.28 -1.68
CA ALA A 971 0.43 -50.25 -3.11
C ALA A 971 1.62 -49.32 -3.46
N GLU A 972 2.04 -48.44 -2.55
CA GLU A 972 3.15 -47.50 -2.73
C GLU A 972 4.47 -47.98 -2.08
N GLY A 973 4.54 -49.24 -1.62
CA GLY A 973 5.78 -49.89 -1.16
C GLY A 973 6.17 -49.59 0.30
N TRP A 974 5.19 -49.28 1.15
CA TRP A 974 5.40 -49.09 2.59
C TRP A 974 5.26 -50.46 3.27
N GLU A 975 6.32 -51.27 3.26
CA GLU A 975 6.36 -52.47 4.12
C GLU A 975 6.69 -52.03 5.55
N GLU A 976 5.77 -52.28 6.49
CA GLU A 976 6.05 -52.25 7.92
C GLU A 976 6.70 -53.56 8.35
N ASP A 977 8.03 -53.60 8.38
CA ASP A 977 8.75 -54.52 9.25
C ASP A 977 8.98 -53.82 10.59
N GLY A 978 7.96 -53.91 11.45
CA GLY A 978 8.05 -53.56 12.85
C GLY A 978 8.51 -54.75 13.70
N GLU A 979 9.73 -54.66 14.22
CA GLU A 979 10.05 -55.08 15.59
C GLU A 979 11.02 -54.06 16.19
N TRP A 980 10.50 -53.12 17.00
CA TRP A 980 11.01 -52.73 18.33
C TRP A 980 9.92 -52.04 19.14
#